data_AF-A6Q952-F1
#
_entry.id   AF-A6Q952-F1
#
_cell.length_a   1.000
_cell.length_b   1.000
_cell.length_c   1.000
_cell.angle_alpha   90.00
_cell.angle_beta   90.00
_cell.angle_gamma   90.00
#
_symmetry.space_group_name_H-M   'P 1'
#
loop_
_entity.id
_entity.type
_entity.pdbx_description
1 polymer ?
#
loop_
_entity_poly.entity_id
_entity_poly.type
_entity_poly.pdbx_seq_one_letter_code
_entity_poly.pdbx_strand_id
1 'polypeptide(L)'
;MKNQYMSYQESLEFLHAMEKQYPDLIEVIKIGTTYEGRDIVLAKISNNVETADEKPALLYTGSIHAREWIGHELALKFISHVVQNRTVDPVLEKALEESTLYMVPCLNPDGYEYSRKHFSFWRKNRRKNHDGTYGVDLNRNFSIGFVKQKDTSSNVYGGEEPFSEAETRAIKEFVDAHENITIALDYHSQGNVFFPAHKFKHEAEMNGTDMNVIAANMNDEFVKITGRKYGIHRGKPPAHLISGSGREYYYSRGIIALVVEVGTKNIPDYMKSMSSSIHENIPALIKTFSEVINYSSYAPRRVEDFTIDDRTPSSVTLVWKYEKRDDIFFEIYRSTKDKDACNERTKVGIAGENSFVDTDLESSTNYHYTIRAVNKNTSFKSPFAPVVKVRTKLDDDEFFKLIFASKDGTGYVGQYTQEQNRSHFGLNSLFVGINKSKGICDAVATIDLSALPKNAIIKSARFYLYPMNRVGAKIEKFGQWDLSLLKHGSFSEITDFNEIENAESKGIIGQAIKSRQLTQGIWNFWEFSQRECEMLQEEIENKQAVFRIDGPKYLPDGEDSQMMQFDIGYGQFGGGIHYRPMLDIKYTVKNEKINLPVQTFTTISKEGVDESVLQSGFDANGDKVYGYLDFDLSQLPEHNKTMIIQCALKIRNKNTFKKKTDIRFYVELVEIGEAGTYEDIKNREKIEYIGYEVAESDLNAKEYQYFNFDTLSRQVLDELHQEGKTLKLVIKPTSALGAKNRITTWNEDVALVVKYIEKRRTPVAAVENVKISKENRMIKLYWDKVEDEALSGYYVVRNSFHPPKHFMDGVKLYGGKDTWTYDNFAAFDTEKYYAVFSYDDVPNFSKPAIVRYDPLEKY
;
A
#
# COMPACT_ATOMS: atom_id res chain seq x y z
N MET A 1 17.17 -35.13 -25.68
CA MET A 1 16.22 -34.15 -25.09
C MET A 1 16.20 -34.34 -23.59
N LYS A 2 15.69 -33.40 -22.78
CA LYS A 2 15.87 -33.45 -21.31
C LYS A 2 14.99 -34.56 -20.70
N ASN A 3 15.58 -35.70 -20.32
CA ASN A 3 14.90 -36.86 -19.72
C ASN A 3 14.32 -36.61 -18.32
N GLN A 4 14.57 -35.43 -17.72
CA GLN A 4 14.10 -35.08 -16.37
C GLN A 4 12.64 -34.63 -16.35
N TYR A 5 12.06 -34.30 -17.51
CA TYR A 5 10.66 -33.89 -17.64
C TYR A 5 9.80 -35.09 -18.03
N MET A 6 8.59 -35.18 -17.48
CA MET A 6 7.64 -36.26 -17.75
C MET A 6 6.92 -36.08 -19.08
N SER A 7 6.97 -37.06 -19.97
CA SER A 7 6.21 -37.05 -21.23
C SER A 7 4.72 -37.09 -20.95
N TYR A 8 3.92 -36.72 -21.96
CA TYR A 8 2.47 -36.83 -21.83
C TYR A 8 2.01 -38.28 -21.59
N GLN A 9 2.70 -39.25 -22.18
CA GLN A 9 2.38 -40.66 -21.97
C GLN A 9 2.70 -41.10 -20.52
N GLU A 10 3.88 -40.75 -20.01
CA GLU A 10 4.25 -41.03 -18.62
C GLU A 10 3.31 -40.34 -17.62
N SER A 11 2.75 -39.16 -17.96
CA SER A 11 1.79 -38.48 -17.10
C SER A 11 0.42 -39.16 -17.08
N LEU A 12 -0.07 -39.66 -18.21
CA LEU A 12 -1.28 -40.50 -18.24
C LEU A 12 -1.11 -41.77 -17.41
N GLU A 13 0.04 -42.45 -17.55
CA GLU A 13 0.37 -43.64 -16.75
C GLU A 13 0.40 -43.33 -15.26
N PHE A 14 0.99 -42.19 -14.87
CA PHE A 14 0.97 -41.72 -13.49
C PHE A 14 -0.45 -41.46 -12.99
N LEU A 15 -1.29 -40.75 -13.74
CA LEU A 15 -2.66 -40.41 -13.33
C LEU A 15 -3.52 -41.67 -13.14
N HIS A 16 -3.50 -42.61 -14.08
CA HIS A 16 -4.25 -43.86 -13.95
C HIS A 16 -3.70 -44.76 -12.84
N ALA A 17 -2.39 -44.69 -12.55
CA ALA A 17 -1.84 -45.37 -11.37
C ALA A 17 -2.37 -44.76 -10.07
N MET A 18 -2.50 -43.42 -10.00
CA MET A 18 -3.09 -42.73 -8.84
C MET A 18 -4.57 -43.05 -8.67
N GLU A 19 -5.37 -43.02 -9.74
CA GLU A 19 -6.77 -43.43 -9.74
C GLU A 19 -6.94 -44.88 -9.25
N LYS A 20 -6.14 -45.82 -9.77
CA LYS A 20 -6.18 -47.22 -9.33
C LYS A 20 -5.80 -47.40 -7.86
N GLN A 21 -4.86 -46.61 -7.36
CA GLN A 21 -4.39 -46.69 -5.98
C GLN A 21 -5.34 -45.99 -4.98
N TYR A 22 -6.05 -44.95 -5.43
CA TYR A 22 -6.92 -44.12 -4.61
C TYR A 22 -8.29 -43.89 -5.28
N PRO A 23 -9.08 -44.95 -5.55
CA PRO A 23 -10.29 -44.87 -6.36
C PRO A 23 -11.41 -44.03 -5.73
N ASP A 24 -11.46 -43.93 -4.39
CA ASP A 24 -12.46 -43.10 -3.70
C ASP A 24 -12.11 -41.60 -3.72
N LEU A 25 -10.84 -41.28 -4.04
CA LEU A 25 -10.28 -39.93 -3.95
C LEU A 25 -10.07 -39.29 -5.31
N ILE A 26 -9.68 -40.08 -6.33
CA ILE A 26 -9.27 -39.59 -7.66
C ILE A 26 -10.02 -40.34 -8.76
N GLU A 27 -10.59 -39.57 -9.68
CA GLU A 27 -11.14 -40.05 -10.97
C GLU A 27 -10.45 -39.31 -12.13
N VAL A 28 -10.02 -40.05 -13.15
CA VAL A 28 -9.40 -39.49 -14.36
C VAL A 28 -10.44 -39.44 -15.48
N ILE A 29 -10.82 -38.24 -15.84
CA ILE A 29 -11.90 -37.96 -16.80
C ILE A 29 -11.29 -37.50 -18.12
N LYS A 30 -11.69 -38.12 -19.21
CA LYS A 30 -11.44 -37.60 -20.56
C LYS A 30 -12.42 -36.46 -20.84
N ILE A 31 -11.90 -35.25 -21.00
CA ILE A 31 -12.70 -34.05 -21.31
C ILE A 31 -12.70 -33.69 -22.79
N GLY A 32 -11.82 -34.29 -23.59
CA GLY A 32 -11.77 -34.07 -25.03
C GLY A 32 -10.68 -34.87 -25.73
N THR A 33 -10.48 -34.60 -27.02
CA THR A 33 -9.42 -35.19 -27.85
C THR A 33 -8.80 -34.10 -28.73
N THR A 34 -7.47 -34.07 -28.80
CA THR A 34 -6.68 -33.09 -29.56
C THR A 34 -6.73 -33.33 -31.08
N TYR A 35 -6.14 -32.41 -31.86
CA TYR A 35 -6.05 -32.54 -33.32
C TYR A 35 -5.28 -33.79 -33.78
N GLU A 36 -4.20 -34.17 -33.08
CA GLU A 36 -3.41 -35.37 -33.38
C GLU A 36 -3.95 -36.64 -32.68
N GLY A 37 -5.13 -36.58 -32.06
CA GLY A 37 -5.84 -37.75 -31.52
C GLY A 37 -5.42 -38.17 -30.11
N ARG A 38 -4.76 -37.29 -29.34
CA ARG A 38 -4.47 -37.54 -27.91
C ARG A 38 -5.67 -37.17 -27.07
N ASP A 39 -5.94 -37.95 -26.03
CA ASP A 39 -6.96 -37.56 -25.06
C ASP A 39 -6.50 -36.32 -24.29
N ILE A 40 -7.47 -35.50 -23.89
CA ILE A 40 -7.28 -34.39 -22.96
C ILE A 40 -7.92 -34.85 -21.66
N VAL A 41 -7.12 -34.97 -20.60
CA VAL A 41 -7.56 -35.56 -19.34
C VAL A 41 -7.57 -34.54 -18.20
N LEU A 42 -8.49 -34.76 -17.27
CA LEU A 42 -8.67 -34.03 -16.04
C LEU A 42 -8.64 -35.04 -14.88
N ALA A 43 -7.89 -34.75 -13.81
CA ALA A 43 -7.98 -35.48 -12.56
C ALA A 43 -8.94 -34.75 -11.61
N LYS A 44 -10.07 -35.39 -11.30
CA LYS A 44 -11.05 -34.93 -10.31
C LYS A 44 -10.67 -35.52 -8.96
N ILE A 45 -10.45 -34.66 -7.96
CA ILE A 45 -9.95 -35.07 -6.65
C ILE A 45 -10.83 -34.48 -5.54
N SER A 46 -11.42 -35.32 -4.69
CA SER A 46 -12.19 -34.92 -3.52
C SER A 46 -12.21 -36.03 -2.48
N ASN A 47 -12.48 -35.74 -1.21
CA ASN A 47 -12.56 -36.79 -0.16
C ASN A 47 -13.60 -37.89 -0.47
N ASN A 48 -14.60 -37.58 -1.31
CA ASN A 48 -15.44 -38.57 -1.99
C ASN A 48 -15.65 -38.10 -3.43
N VAL A 49 -15.10 -38.86 -4.38
CA VAL A 49 -15.12 -38.49 -5.81
C VAL A 49 -16.53 -38.56 -6.43
N GLU A 50 -17.44 -39.36 -5.89
CA GLU A 50 -18.82 -39.50 -6.37
C GLU A 50 -19.65 -38.23 -6.13
N THR A 51 -19.42 -37.54 -5.01
CA THR A 51 -20.12 -36.29 -4.65
C THR A 51 -19.28 -35.05 -4.93
N ALA A 52 -18.17 -35.19 -5.65
CA ALA A 52 -17.21 -34.12 -5.90
C ALA A 52 -17.85 -32.91 -6.63
N ASP A 53 -18.79 -33.15 -7.53
CA ASP A 53 -19.42 -32.09 -8.34
C ASP A 53 -20.48 -31.28 -7.55
N GLU A 54 -20.87 -31.75 -6.36
CA GLU A 54 -21.77 -31.03 -5.44
C GLU A 54 -21.04 -30.02 -4.54
N LYS A 55 -19.71 -30.17 -4.43
CA LYS A 55 -18.85 -29.30 -3.62
C LYS A 55 -18.27 -28.18 -4.47
N PRO A 56 -17.98 -27.00 -3.89
CA PRO A 56 -17.29 -25.95 -4.62
C PRO A 56 -15.89 -26.41 -5.04
N ALA A 57 -15.41 -25.93 -6.18
CA ALA A 57 -14.22 -26.47 -6.80
C ALA A 57 -13.19 -25.42 -7.21
N LEU A 58 -11.91 -25.82 -7.16
CA LEU A 58 -10.80 -25.13 -7.80
C LEU A 58 -10.46 -25.82 -9.12
N LEU A 59 -10.45 -25.05 -10.20
CA LEU A 59 -9.93 -25.48 -11.50
C LEU A 59 -8.47 -25.06 -11.66
N TYR A 60 -7.60 -26.02 -11.95
CA TYR A 60 -6.22 -25.80 -12.37
C TYR A 60 -6.07 -26.17 -13.84
N THR A 61 -5.48 -25.27 -14.64
CA THR A 61 -5.08 -25.57 -16.02
C THR A 61 -3.58 -25.38 -16.20
N GLY A 62 -2.89 -26.41 -16.66
CA GLY A 62 -1.46 -26.38 -16.95
C GLY A 62 -1.17 -26.48 -18.45
N SER A 63 -0.07 -25.83 -18.86
CA SER A 63 0.57 -25.99 -20.17
C SER A 63 -0.40 -25.86 -21.35
N ILE A 64 -1.28 -24.85 -21.32
CA ILE A 64 -2.05 -24.41 -22.50
C ILE A 64 -1.10 -23.93 -23.62
N HIS A 65 0.03 -23.32 -23.25
CA HIS A 65 1.16 -23.14 -24.15
C HIS A 65 2.17 -24.29 -24.00
N ALA A 66 2.55 -24.86 -25.15
CA ALA A 66 3.37 -26.05 -25.24
C ALA A 66 4.74 -25.99 -24.53
N ARG A 67 5.49 -24.89 -24.70
CA ARG A 67 6.84 -24.69 -24.14
C ARG A 67 6.90 -24.41 -22.64
N GLU A 68 5.76 -24.22 -21.99
CA GLU A 68 5.67 -23.78 -20.59
C GLU A 68 5.51 -25.01 -19.69
N TRP A 69 6.57 -25.81 -19.61
CA TRP A 69 6.54 -27.17 -19.03
C TRP A 69 6.25 -27.22 -17.52
N ILE A 70 6.41 -26.09 -16.82
CA ILE A 70 6.13 -25.98 -15.38
C ILE A 70 4.65 -26.26 -15.05
N GLY A 71 3.69 -25.84 -15.89
CA GLY A 71 2.27 -26.06 -15.62
C GLY A 71 1.94 -27.55 -15.51
N HIS A 72 2.46 -28.35 -16.44
CA HIS A 72 2.32 -29.80 -16.44
C HIS A 72 3.05 -30.45 -15.24
N GLU A 73 4.32 -30.13 -15.01
CA GLU A 73 5.09 -30.73 -13.91
C GLU A 73 4.50 -30.40 -12.53
N LEU A 74 4.11 -29.14 -12.32
CA LEU A 74 3.53 -28.69 -11.06
C LEU A 74 2.21 -29.39 -10.76
N ALA A 75 1.32 -29.54 -11.76
CA ALA A 75 0.05 -30.25 -11.57
C ALA A 75 0.27 -31.67 -11.07
N LEU A 76 1.16 -32.44 -11.72
CA LEU A 76 1.42 -33.84 -11.34
C LEU A 76 2.05 -33.94 -9.95
N LYS A 77 3.00 -33.05 -9.63
CA LYS A 77 3.61 -33.00 -8.29
C LYS A 77 2.61 -32.59 -7.22
N PHE A 78 1.70 -31.68 -7.53
CA PHE A 78 0.63 -31.30 -6.60
C PHE A 78 -0.34 -32.44 -6.37
N ILE A 79 -0.79 -33.15 -7.41
CA ILE A 79 -1.62 -34.35 -7.28
C ILE A 79 -0.93 -35.39 -6.39
N SER A 80 0.36 -35.68 -6.65
CA SER A 80 1.16 -36.58 -5.82
C SER A 80 1.25 -36.11 -4.36
N HIS A 81 1.41 -34.81 -4.13
CA HIS A 81 1.49 -34.23 -2.80
C HIS A 81 0.16 -34.38 -2.06
N VAL A 82 -0.96 -34.11 -2.73
CA VAL A 82 -2.31 -34.20 -2.17
C VAL A 82 -2.58 -35.63 -1.69
N VAL A 83 -2.36 -36.64 -2.56
CA VAL A 83 -2.62 -38.03 -2.16
C VAL A 83 -1.71 -38.48 -1.01
N GLN A 84 -0.47 -38.01 -0.95
CA GLN A 84 0.49 -38.44 0.08
C GLN A 84 0.26 -37.77 1.44
N ASN A 85 -0.25 -36.53 1.47
CA ASN A 85 -0.25 -35.71 2.69
C ASN A 85 -1.65 -35.38 3.22
N ARG A 86 -2.73 -35.76 2.52
CA ARG A 86 -4.12 -35.44 2.91
C ARG A 86 -4.53 -35.86 4.33
N THR A 87 -3.90 -36.88 4.91
CA THR A 87 -4.22 -37.38 6.27
C THR A 87 -3.28 -36.85 7.34
N VAL A 88 -2.32 -36.00 6.97
CA VAL A 88 -1.29 -35.45 7.87
C VAL A 88 -1.33 -33.92 7.89
N ASP A 89 -1.67 -33.28 6.77
CA ASP A 89 -1.87 -31.83 6.68
C ASP A 89 -3.34 -31.49 6.96
N PRO A 90 -3.67 -30.91 8.12
CA PRO A 90 -5.05 -30.60 8.50
C PRO A 90 -5.70 -29.52 7.62
N VAL A 91 -4.91 -28.65 6.98
CA VAL A 91 -5.45 -27.65 6.05
C VAL A 91 -5.92 -28.34 4.77
N LEU A 92 -5.11 -29.26 4.26
CA LEU A 92 -5.43 -30.02 3.07
C LEU A 92 -6.59 -31.01 3.32
N GLU A 93 -6.60 -31.70 4.47
CA GLU A 93 -7.68 -32.59 4.88
C GLU A 93 -9.02 -31.87 4.85
N LYS A 94 -9.11 -30.75 5.59
CA LYS A 94 -10.31 -29.91 5.66
C LYS A 94 -10.72 -29.38 4.27
N ALA A 95 -9.76 -28.94 3.46
CA ALA A 95 -10.07 -28.44 2.13
C ALA A 95 -10.66 -29.53 1.21
N LEU A 96 -10.21 -30.80 1.31
CA LEU A 96 -10.78 -31.93 0.56
C LEU A 96 -12.15 -32.36 1.08
N GLU A 97 -12.43 -32.17 2.37
CA GLU A 97 -13.76 -32.37 2.94
C GLU A 97 -14.76 -31.37 2.35
N GLU A 98 -14.36 -30.10 2.29
CA GLU A 98 -15.23 -28.97 1.93
C GLU A 98 -15.26 -28.66 0.41
N SER A 99 -14.30 -29.15 -0.38
CA SER A 99 -14.11 -28.72 -1.77
C SER A 99 -13.54 -29.80 -2.69
N THR A 100 -13.56 -29.50 -3.99
CA THR A 100 -13.06 -30.38 -5.06
C THR A 100 -11.92 -29.74 -5.84
N LEU A 101 -10.95 -30.53 -6.26
CA LEU A 101 -9.89 -30.13 -7.19
C LEU A 101 -10.18 -30.72 -8.57
N TYR A 102 -10.28 -29.84 -9.56
CA TYR A 102 -10.28 -30.20 -10.97
C TYR A 102 -8.93 -29.82 -11.58
N MET A 103 -8.09 -30.83 -11.82
CA MET A 103 -6.72 -30.63 -12.30
C MET A 103 -6.61 -31.04 -13.76
N VAL A 104 -6.36 -30.09 -14.66
CA VAL A 104 -5.98 -30.37 -16.07
C VAL A 104 -4.47 -30.17 -16.19
N PRO A 105 -3.63 -31.22 -16.12
CA PRO A 105 -2.18 -31.03 -16.10
C PRO A 105 -1.63 -30.47 -17.42
N CYS A 106 -2.20 -30.87 -18.56
CA CYS A 106 -1.76 -30.41 -19.87
C CYS A 106 -2.97 -30.25 -20.80
N LEU A 107 -3.37 -29.00 -21.04
CA LEU A 107 -4.48 -28.68 -21.96
C LEU A 107 -4.05 -28.78 -23.44
N ASN A 108 -2.75 -28.68 -23.74
CA ASN A 108 -2.20 -28.80 -25.10
C ASN A 108 -1.23 -30.00 -25.25
N PRO A 109 -1.71 -31.26 -25.18
CA PRO A 109 -0.86 -32.44 -25.28
C PRO A 109 0.00 -32.51 -26.55
N ASP A 110 -0.59 -32.17 -27.70
CA ASP A 110 0.11 -32.24 -28.99
C ASP A 110 1.27 -31.25 -29.06
N GLY A 111 0.99 -30.00 -28.68
CA GLY A 111 2.01 -28.96 -28.64
C GLY A 111 3.09 -29.30 -27.62
N TYR A 112 2.72 -29.77 -26.43
CA TYR A 112 3.66 -30.17 -25.37
C TYR A 112 4.64 -31.24 -25.87
N GLU A 113 4.14 -32.32 -26.47
CA GLU A 113 4.98 -33.38 -27.03
C GLU A 113 5.86 -32.87 -28.18
N TYR A 114 5.33 -32.01 -29.06
CA TYR A 114 6.11 -31.40 -30.13
C TYR A 114 7.24 -30.52 -29.58
N SER A 115 6.98 -29.76 -28.50
CA SER A 115 8.00 -28.95 -27.85
C SER A 115 9.08 -29.81 -27.22
N ARG A 116 8.71 -30.94 -26.61
CA ARG A 116 9.68 -31.88 -26.04
C ARG A 116 10.51 -32.59 -27.08
N LYS A 117 9.94 -32.92 -28.25
CA LYS A 117 10.51 -33.84 -29.24
C LYS A 117 11.16 -33.19 -30.46
N HIS A 118 10.72 -32.00 -30.84
CA HIS A 118 11.09 -31.38 -32.11
C HIS A 118 11.55 -29.93 -31.95
N PHE A 119 10.75 -29.08 -31.31
CA PHE A 119 11.08 -27.66 -31.17
C PHE A 119 10.66 -27.10 -29.81
N SER A 120 11.64 -27.02 -28.89
CA SER A 120 11.44 -26.61 -27.50
C SER A 120 10.74 -25.26 -27.29
N PHE A 121 10.80 -24.34 -28.25
CA PHE A 121 10.12 -23.04 -28.14
C PHE A 121 8.75 -22.98 -28.83
N TRP A 122 8.22 -24.11 -29.30
CA TRP A 122 6.86 -24.21 -29.83
C TRP A 122 5.84 -23.81 -28.76
N ARG A 123 4.87 -22.96 -29.13
CA ARG A 123 3.88 -22.37 -28.19
C ARG A 123 2.46 -22.87 -28.44
N LYS A 124 2.04 -22.89 -29.71
CA LYS A 124 0.67 -23.13 -30.16
C LYS A 124 0.26 -24.60 -30.02
N ASN A 125 -0.99 -24.95 -30.34
CA ASN A 125 -1.35 -26.35 -30.59
C ASN A 125 -0.75 -26.88 -31.92
N ARG A 126 -1.20 -28.04 -32.40
CA ARG A 126 -0.68 -28.67 -33.63
C ARG A 126 -1.68 -28.75 -34.78
N ARG A 127 -2.77 -27.97 -34.75
CA ARG A 127 -3.72 -27.87 -35.87
C ARG A 127 -3.00 -27.57 -37.18
N LYS A 128 -3.29 -28.32 -38.25
CA LYS A 128 -2.86 -27.96 -39.60
C LYS A 128 -3.85 -26.97 -40.20
N ASN A 129 -3.42 -25.73 -40.39
CA ASN A 129 -4.26 -24.68 -40.96
C ASN A 129 -4.42 -24.89 -42.48
N HIS A 130 -5.44 -24.27 -43.07
CA HIS A 130 -5.76 -24.41 -44.51
C HIS A 130 -4.62 -23.98 -45.44
N ASP A 131 -3.80 -23.03 -45.01
CA ASP A 131 -2.64 -22.52 -45.75
C ASP A 131 -1.35 -23.33 -45.54
N GLY A 132 -1.43 -24.45 -44.81
CA GLY A 132 -0.30 -25.34 -44.53
C GLY A 132 0.56 -24.92 -43.33
N THR A 133 0.29 -23.79 -42.70
CA THR A 133 0.92 -23.43 -41.42
C THR A 133 0.37 -24.31 -40.29
N TYR A 134 1.04 -24.30 -39.13
CA TYR A 134 0.64 -25.09 -37.98
C TYR A 134 0.32 -24.23 -36.76
N GLY A 135 -0.72 -24.63 -36.06
CA GLY A 135 -1.06 -24.24 -34.71
C GLY A 135 -1.88 -22.96 -34.59
N VAL A 136 -2.65 -22.93 -33.51
CA VAL A 136 -3.40 -21.80 -32.96
C VAL A 136 -2.92 -21.56 -31.52
N ASP A 137 -2.77 -20.29 -31.13
CA ASP A 137 -2.55 -19.90 -29.74
C ASP A 137 -3.87 -20.10 -28.98
N LEU A 138 -3.93 -21.18 -28.20
CA LEU A 138 -5.12 -21.55 -27.44
C LEU A 138 -5.54 -20.45 -26.44
N ASN A 139 -4.59 -19.67 -25.90
CA ASN A 139 -4.92 -18.56 -25.00
C ASN A 139 -5.23 -17.24 -25.74
N ARG A 140 -5.57 -17.33 -27.03
CA ARG A 140 -6.19 -16.29 -27.86
C ARG A 140 -7.48 -16.78 -28.53
N ASN A 141 -7.92 -18.00 -28.22
CA ASN A 141 -9.03 -18.67 -28.90
C ASN A 141 -10.33 -18.71 -28.05
N PHE A 142 -10.40 -18.05 -26.90
CA PHE A 142 -11.65 -17.96 -26.12
C PHE A 142 -12.55 -16.81 -26.60
N SER A 143 -13.84 -16.81 -26.21
CA SER A 143 -14.83 -15.85 -26.70
C SER A 143 -14.64 -14.41 -26.22
N ILE A 144 -14.13 -14.22 -25.00
CA ILE A 144 -14.11 -12.88 -24.39
C ILE A 144 -12.97 -12.05 -24.99
N GLY A 145 -13.34 -11.02 -25.75
CA GLY A 145 -12.42 -10.11 -26.41
C GLY A 145 -11.75 -10.66 -27.67
N PHE A 146 -12.16 -11.83 -28.17
CA PHE A 146 -11.57 -12.48 -29.35
C PHE A 146 -11.33 -11.51 -30.52
N VAL A 147 -10.12 -11.53 -31.08
CA VAL A 147 -9.76 -10.74 -32.26
C VAL A 147 -9.32 -11.68 -33.38
N LYS A 148 -10.06 -11.69 -34.49
CA LYS A 148 -9.70 -12.46 -35.68
C LYS A 148 -8.42 -11.92 -36.30
N GLN A 149 -7.41 -12.77 -36.39
CA GLN A 149 -6.11 -12.46 -37.00
C GLN A 149 -5.99 -13.12 -38.38
N LYS A 150 -5.27 -12.47 -39.30
CA LYS A 150 -5.04 -12.98 -40.66
C LYS A 150 -3.76 -13.79 -40.79
N ASP A 151 -2.73 -13.42 -40.03
CA ASP A 151 -1.43 -14.09 -40.06
C ASP A 151 -1.46 -15.35 -39.19
N THR A 152 -1.64 -16.50 -39.84
CA THR A 152 -1.64 -17.84 -39.25
C THR A 152 -0.26 -18.29 -38.77
N SER A 153 0.82 -17.67 -39.25
CA SER A 153 2.20 -17.95 -38.83
C SER A 153 2.55 -17.25 -37.52
N SER A 154 1.78 -16.24 -37.13
CA SER A 154 1.93 -15.54 -35.86
C SER A 154 1.89 -16.51 -34.67
N ASN A 155 2.75 -16.26 -33.67
CA ASN A 155 2.75 -16.98 -32.40
C ASN A 155 1.51 -16.68 -31.54
N VAL A 156 0.76 -15.63 -31.86
CA VAL A 156 -0.46 -15.23 -31.16
C VAL A 156 -1.71 -15.40 -32.02
N TYR A 157 -1.61 -16.14 -33.14
CA TYR A 157 -2.76 -16.43 -34.02
C TYR A 157 -3.85 -17.17 -33.24
N GLY A 158 -5.00 -16.52 -33.00
CA GLY A 158 -6.07 -17.04 -32.16
C GLY A 158 -7.07 -17.98 -32.83
N GLY A 159 -6.87 -18.36 -34.09
CA GLY A 159 -7.80 -19.22 -34.83
C GLY A 159 -8.82 -18.44 -35.66
N GLU A 160 -9.74 -19.17 -36.31
CA GLU A 160 -10.71 -18.58 -37.26
C GLU A 160 -11.92 -17.94 -36.58
N GLU A 161 -12.29 -18.49 -35.42
CA GLU A 161 -13.39 -18.08 -34.56
C GLU A 161 -13.11 -18.54 -33.10
N PRO A 162 -13.80 -17.98 -32.10
CA PRO A 162 -13.68 -18.46 -30.73
C PRO A 162 -14.02 -19.94 -30.61
N PHE A 163 -13.24 -20.67 -29.83
CA PHE A 163 -13.39 -22.10 -29.60
C PHE A 163 -13.30 -22.95 -30.88
N SER A 164 -12.55 -22.49 -31.88
CA SER A 164 -12.26 -23.28 -33.09
C SER A 164 -11.41 -24.52 -32.79
N GLU A 165 -10.65 -24.51 -31.70
CA GLU A 165 -9.73 -25.59 -31.34
C GLU A 165 -10.40 -26.64 -30.45
N ALA A 166 -10.01 -27.92 -30.61
CA ALA A 166 -10.61 -29.01 -29.84
C ALA A 166 -10.28 -28.89 -28.34
N GLU A 167 -9.09 -28.40 -28.03
CA GLU A 167 -8.61 -28.19 -26.68
C GLU A 167 -9.43 -27.12 -25.93
N THR A 168 -9.71 -25.99 -26.57
CA THR A 168 -10.48 -24.90 -25.96
C THR A 168 -11.97 -25.23 -25.87
N ARG A 169 -12.53 -26.01 -26.81
CA ARG A 169 -13.88 -26.55 -26.67
C ARG A 169 -14.01 -27.51 -25.49
N ALA A 170 -13.06 -28.43 -25.34
CA ALA A 170 -13.07 -29.41 -24.25
C ALA A 170 -13.16 -28.73 -22.88
N ILE A 171 -12.28 -27.74 -22.62
CA ILE A 171 -12.31 -27.03 -21.34
C ILE A 171 -13.56 -26.14 -21.20
N LYS A 172 -14.04 -25.54 -22.29
CA LYS A 172 -15.28 -24.75 -22.29
C LYS A 172 -16.49 -25.61 -21.89
N GLU A 173 -16.66 -26.77 -22.52
CA GLU A 173 -17.74 -27.71 -22.24
C GLU A 173 -17.69 -28.21 -20.80
N PHE A 174 -16.49 -28.52 -20.30
CA PHE A 174 -16.32 -28.88 -18.89
C PHE A 174 -16.72 -27.73 -17.96
N VAL A 175 -16.17 -26.52 -18.13
CA VAL A 175 -16.50 -25.38 -17.26
C VAL A 175 -17.99 -25.02 -17.31
N ASP A 176 -18.62 -25.06 -18.48
CA ASP A 176 -20.04 -24.74 -18.62
C ASP A 176 -20.97 -25.76 -17.96
N ALA A 177 -20.51 -27.00 -17.80
CA ALA A 177 -21.26 -28.04 -17.11
C ALA A 177 -21.05 -28.03 -15.58
N HIS A 178 -20.09 -27.25 -15.06
CA HIS A 178 -19.66 -27.29 -13.66
C HIS A 178 -19.77 -25.90 -13.00
N GLU A 179 -21.00 -25.51 -12.64
CA GLU A 179 -21.26 -24.24 -11.94
C GLU A 179 -20.65 -24.17 -10.53
N ASN A 180 -20.22 -25.31 -9.99
CA ASN A 180 -19.55 -25.42 -8.70
C ASN A 180 -18.11 -24.88 -8.70
N ILE A 181 -17.51 -24.57 -9.86
CA ILE A 181 -16.16 -23.98 -9.93
C ILE A 181 -16.20 -22.54 -9.41
N THR A 182 -15.55 -22.26 -8.28
CA THR A 182 -15.52 -20.91 -7.67
C THR A 182 -14.20 -20.18 -7.89
N ILE A 183 -13.09 -20.92 -8.07
CA ILE A 183 -11.75 -20.39 -8.36
C ILE A 183 -11.14 -21.12 -9.57
N ALA A 184 -10.50 -20.37 -10.48
CA ALA A 184 -9.73 -20.93 -11.59
C ALA A 184 -8.32 -20.34 -11.65
N LEU A 185 -7.32 -21.21 -11.72
CA LEU A 185 -5.90 -20.87 -11.86
C LEU A 185 -5.35 -21.40 -13.19
N ASP A 186 -4.93 -20.50 -14.05
CA ASP A 186 -4.30 -20.82 -15.34
C ASP A 186 -2.78 -20.62 -15.23
N TYR A 187 -2.04 -21.73 -15.23
CA TYR A 187 -0.61 -21.76 -14.95
C TYR A 187 0.23 -21.68 -16.22
N HIS A 188 1.07 -20.65 -16.25
CA HIS A 188 1.92 -20.26 -17.35
C HIS A 188 3.37 -20.09 -16.91
N SER A 189 4.25 -19.85 -17.87
CA SER A 189 5.55 -19.24 -17.63
C SER A 189 5.88 -18.27 -18.76
N GLN A 190 6.53 -17.14 -18.50
CA GLN A 190 7.33 -16.82 -17.32
C GLN A 190 7.11 -15.36 -16.88
N GLY A 191 7.49 -15.02 -15.65
CA GLY A 191 7.52 -13.61 -15.22
C GLY A 191 7.43 -13.37 -13.72
N ASN A 192 7.22 -14.42 -12.91
CA ASN A 192 6.88 -14.31 -11.49
C ASN A 192 5.78 -13.25 -11.27
N VAL A 193 4.63 -13.43 -11.91
CA VAL A 193 3.54 -12.45 -11.87
C VAL A 193 2.18 -13.14 -11.89
N PHE A 194 1.26 -12.60 -11.11
CA PHE A 194 -0.15 -12.90 -11.17
C PHE A 194 -0.83 -11.89 -12.07
N PHE A 195 -1.68 -12.39 -12.96
CA PHE A 195 -2.61 -11.54 -13.69
C PHE A 195 -4.07 -11.88 -13.33
N PRO A 196 -4.67 -11.17 -12.37
CA PRO A 196 -6.11 -11.23 -12.10
C PRO A 196 -6.97 -10.90 -13.33
N ALA A 197 -8.13 -11.52 -13.45
CA ALA A 197 -9.08 -11.25 -14.52
C ALA A 197 -9.63 -9.82 -14.49
N HIS A 198 -10.04 -9.29 -15.64
CA HIS A 198 -10.62 -7.95 -15.76
C HIS A 198 -11.74 -7.91 -16.80
N LYS A 199 -12.62 -6.90 -16.69
CA LYS A 199 -13.69 -6.67 -17.69
C LYS A 199 -13.28 -5.74 -18.84
N PHE A 200 -11.97 -5.50 -19.03
CA PHE A 200 -11.43 -4.51 -19.97
C PHE A 200 -11.92 -3.08 -19.72
N LYS A 201 -12.26 -2.76 -18.46
CA LYS A 201 -12.65 -1.42 -18.00
C LYS A 201 -11.59 -0.86 -17.06
N HIS A 202 -11.49 0.46 -16.92
CA HIS A 202 -10.55 1.07 -15.98
C HIS A 202 -11.10 1.19 -14.56
N GLU A 203 -12.43 1.16 -14.42
CA GLU A 203 -13.13 1.06 -13.14
C GLU A 203 -12.65 -0.13 -12.33
N ALA A 204 -12.76 0.00 -11.01
CA ALA A 204 -12.51 -1.11 -10.11
C ALA A 204 -13.72 -2.06 -10.14
N GLU A 205 -13.46 -3.35 -10.24
CA GLU A 205 -14.48 -4.39 -10.15
C GLU A 205 -14.61 -4.93 -8.73
N MET A 206 -15.82 -5.36 -8.35
CA MET A 206 -16.13 -5.88 -7.01
C MET A 206 -15.18 -7.00 -6.56
N ASN A 207 -14.86 -7.95 -7.44
CA ASN A 207 -13.93 -9.05 -7.13
C ASN A 207 -12.45 -8.67 -7.24
N GLY A 208 -12.13 -7.40 -7.50
CA GLY A 208 -10.76 -6.94 -7.63
C GLY A 208 -9.95 -7.17 -6.36
N THR A 209 -10.54 -6.90 -5.19
CA THR A 209 -9.90 -7.18 -3.90
C THR A 209 -9.70 -8.68 -3.70
N ASP A 210 -10.72 -9.51 -3.97
CA ASP A 210 -10.66 -10.97 -3.81
C ASP A 210 -9.47 -11.58 -4.56
N MET A 211 -9.36 -11.28 -5.87
CA MET A 211 -8.26 -11.79 -6.69
C MET A 211 -6.90 -11.27 -6.23
N ASN A 212 -6.81 -9.99 -5.85
CA ASN A 212 -5.56 -9.44 -5.34
C ASN A 212 -5.14 -10.11 -4.03
N VAL A 213 -6.08 -10.40 -3.12
CA VAL A 213 -5.79 -11.06 -1.84
C VAL A 213 -5.40 -12.52 -2.04
N ILE A 214 -6.06 -13.26 -2.94
CA ILE A 214 -5.64 -14.63 -3.29
C ILE A 214 -4.21 -14.62 -3.82
N ALA A 215 -3.91 -13.75 -4.79
CA ALA A 215 -2.56 -13.60 -5.32
C ALA A 215 -1.53 -13.20 -4.25
N ALA A 216 -1.89 -12.27 -3.36
CA ALA A 216 -1.02 -11.82 -2.28
C ALA A 216 -0.76 -12.91 -1.23
N ASN A 217 -1.77 -13.71 -0.90
CA ASN A 217 -1.64 -14.87 -0.01
C ASN A 217 -0.74 -15.94 -0.62
N MET A 218 -0.91 -16.26 -1.90
CA MET A 218 -0.01 -17.17 -2.62
C MET A 218 1.42 -16.64 -2.64
N ASN A 219 1.60 -15.33 -2.89
CA ASN A 219 2.90 -14.69 -2.86
C ASN A 219 3.59 -14.77 -1.49
N ASP A 220 2.84 -14.65 -0.39
CA ASP A 220 3.36 -14.81 0.97
C ASP A 220 3.92 -16.23 1.19
N GLU A 221 3.24 -17.26 0.67
CA GLU A 221 3.76 -18.63 0.68
C GLU A 221 5.01 -18.81 -0.18
N PHE A 222 5.08 -18.18 -1.36
CA PHE A 222 6.29 -18.22 -2.20
C PHE A 222 7.50 -17.64 -1.47
N VAL A 223 7.30 -16.51 -0.79
CA VAL A 223 8.35 -15.80 -0.05
C VAL A 223 8.89 -16.65 1.11
N LYS A 224 8.05 -17.45 1.78
CA LYS A 224 8.48 -18.35 2.86
C LYS A 224 9.44 -19.44 2.38
N ILE A 225 9.22 -19.98 1.18
CA ILE A 225 9.99 -21.12 0.66
C ILE A 225 11.27 -20.68 -0.05
N THR A 226 11.19 -19.72 -0.97
CA THR A 226 12.35 -19.32 -1.80
C THR A 226 12.71 -17.85 -1.65
N GLY A 227 11.84 -17.06 -1.01
CA GLY A 227 12.00 -15.63 -0.93
C GLY A 227 11.79 -14.89 -2.25
N ARG A 228 11.28 -15.56 -3.29
CA ARG A 228 10.85 -14.92 -4.54
C ARG A 228 9.54 -14.18 -4.31
N LYS A 229 9.42 -13.00 -4.93
CA LYS A 229 8.17 -12.23 -4.97
C LYS A 229 7.55 -12.30 -6.35
N TYR A 230 6.24 -12.43 -6.39
CA TYR A 230 5.41 -12.39 -7.59
C TYR A 230 4.64 -11.08 -7.64
N GLY A 231 4.69 -10.41 -8.79
CA GLY A 231 3.92 -9.20 -9.04
C GLY A 231 2.43 -9.47 -9.09
N ILE A 232 1.59 -8.47 -8.77
CA ILE A 232 0.14 -8.58 -8.96
C ILE A 232 -0.29 -7.49 -9.93
N HIS A 233 -0.37 -7.85 -11.20
CA HIS A 233 -0.65 -6.92 -12.27
C HIS A 233 -1.96 -7.26 -12.94
N ARG A 234 -2.94 -6.36 -12.87
CA ARG A 234 -4.24 -6.58 -13.49
C ARG A 234 -4.29 -6.18 -14.96
N GLY A 235 -3.12 -6.12 -15.61
CA GLY A 235 -2.98 -6.03 -17.06
C GLY A 235 -3.95 -5.08 -17.73
N LYS A 236 -3.91 -3.77 -17.41
CA LYS A 236 -4.65 -2.76 -18.19
C LYS A 236 -3.81 -2.07 -19.30
N PRO A 237 -3.10 -2.77 -20.22
CA PRO A 237 -2.71 -2.24 -21.53
C PRO A 237 -3.83 -2.49 -22.57
N PRO A 238 -3.76 -1.89 -23.77
CA PRO A 238 -4.89 -1.91 -24.72
C PRO A 238 -5.35 -3.33 -25.07
N ALA A 239 -6.68 -3.51 -25.12
CA ALA A 239 -7.39 -4.79 -25.25
C ALA A 239 -6.96 -5.69 -26.42
N HIS A 240 -6.18 -5.20 -27.39
CA HIS A 240 -5.68 -6.01 -28.50
C HIS A 240 -4.49 -6.92 -28.14
N LEU A 241 -3.81 -6.70 -27.01
CA LEU A 241 -2.63 -7.50 -26.61
C LEU A 241 -2.96 -8.74 -25.77
N ILE A 242 -4.09 -8.72 -25.04
CA ILE A 242 -4.45 -9.73 -24.02
C ILE A 242 -5.95 -10.04 -24.11
N SER A 243 -6.39 -10.60 -25.24
CA SER A 243 -7.80 -10.91 -25.46
C SER A 243 -8.01 -12.30 -26.04
N GLY A 244 -9.20 -12.87 -25.86
CA GLY A 244 -9.49 -14.26 -26.18
C GLY A 244 -8.79 -15.25 -25.24
N SER A 245 -8.59 -14.87 -23.97
CA SER A 245 -7.92 -15.72 -22.96
C SER A 245 -8.91 -16.55 -22.13
N GLY A 246 -8.44 -17.68 -21.59
CA GLY A 246 -9.25 -18.54 -20.72
C GLY A 246 -9.69 -17.84 -19.44
N ARG A 247 -8.80 -17.04 -18.85
CA ARG A 247 -9.05 -16.29 -17.61
C ARG A 247 -10.27 -15.36 -17.70
N GLU A 248 -10.37 -14.58 -18.77
CA GLU A 248 -11.52 -13.68 -18.97
C GLU A 248 -12.82 -14.46 -19.17
N TYR A 249 -12.74 -15.59 -19.88
CA TYR A 249 -13.88 -16.48 -20.05
C TYR A 249 -14.35 -17.05 -18.72
N TYR A 250 -13.46 -17.60 -17.89
CA TYR A 250 -13.82 -18.11 -16.56
C TYR A 250 -14.45 -17.00 -15.70
N TYR A 251 -13.87 -15.80 -15.69
CA TYR A 251 -14.41 -14.68 -14.94
C TYR A 251 -15.80 -14.25 -15.42
N SER A 252 -16.09 -14.36 -16.72
CA SER A 252 -17.42 -14.07 -17.26
C SER A 252 -18.51 -15.04 -16.77
N ARG A 253 -18.13 -16.21 -16.22
CA ARG A 253 -19.02 -17.21 -15.60
C ARG A 253 -19.17 -17.03 -14.09
N GLY A 254 -18.60 -15.96 -13.50
CA GLY A 254 -18.65 -15.68 -12.06
C GLY A 254 -17.49 -16.29 -11.26
N ILE A 255 -16.51 -16.92 -11.92
CA ILE A 255 -15.39 -17.61 -11.29
C ILE A 255 -14.28 -16.62 -10.94
N ILE A 256 -13.70 -16.72 -9.73
CA ILE A 256 -12.50 -15.95 -9.39
C ILE A 256 -11.31 -16.50 -10.18
N ALA A 257 -10.85 -15.77 -11.20
CA ALA A 257 -9.89 -16.29 -12.18
C ALA A 257 -8.57 -15.52 -12.18
N LEU A 258 -7.45 -16.25 -12.14
CA LEU A 258 -6.10 -15.71 -12.18
C LEU A 258 -5.22 -16.50 -13.15
N VAL A 259 -4.34 -15.79 -13.86
CA VAL A 259 -3.16 -16.39 -14.50
C VAL A 259 -1.98 -16.31 -13.53
N VAL A 260 -1.22 -17.39 -13.42
CA VAL A 260 0.02 -17.47 -12.63
C VAL A 260 1.19 -17.72 -13.57
N GLU A 261 2.05 -16.72 -13.78
CA GLU A 261 3.29 -16.85 -14.56
C GLU A 261 4.45 -17.25 -13.65
N VAL A 262 4.89 -18.49 -13.76
CA VAL A 262 5.88 -19.09 -12.86
C VAL A 262 7.29 -18.97 -13.42
N GLY A 263 8.23 -18.59 -12.56
CA GLY A 263 9.66 -18.60 -12.87
C GLY A 263 10.08 -17.52 -13.88
N THR A 264 11.35 -17.60 -14.30
CA THR A 264 12.01 -16.63 -15.18
C THR A 264 12.36 -17.18 -16.56
N LYS A 265 12.19 -18.50 -16.75
CA LYS A 265 12.51 -19.25 -17.97
C LYS A 265 11.37 -20.22 -18.28
N ASN A 266 10.94 -20.32 -19.55
CA ASN A 266 9.92 -21.29 -19.99
C ASN A 266 10.39 -22.74 -19.80
N ILE A 267 11.68 -22.98 -20.03
CA ILE A 267 12.31 -24.30 -19.88
C ILE A 267 13.53 -24.17 -18.96
N PRO A 268 13.31 -24.12 -17.64
CA PRO A 268 14.38 -23.93 -16.67
C PRO A 268 15.29 -25.16 -16.52
N ASP A 269 16.34 -25.03 -15.71
CA ASP A 269 17.06 -26.17 -15.13
C ASP A 269 16.12 -26.90 -14.17
N TYR A 270 15.98 -28.23 -14.32
CA TYR A 270 15.01 -28.99 -13.53
C TYR A 270 15.40 -29.02 -12.05
N MET A 271 16.64 -29.41 -11.76
CA MET A 271 17.11 -29.66 -10.40
C MET A 271 17.26 -28.39 -9.59
N LYS A 272 17.46 -27.23 -10.24
CA LYS A 272 17.62 -25.94 -9.58
C LYS A 272 16.35 -25.10 -9.60
N SER A 273 15.85 -24.76 -10.78
CA SER A 273 14.83 -23.70 -10.94
C SER A 273 13.42 -24.27 -11.04
N MET A 274 13.23 -25.40 -11.73
CA MET A 274 11.93 -26.09 -11.80
C MET A 274 11.53 -26.60 -10.42
N SER A 275 12.39 -27.39 -9.77
CA SER A 275 12.17 -27.94 -8.43
C SER A 275 11.82 -26.85 -7.40
N SER A 276 12.59 -25.75 -7.38
CA SER A 276 12.31 -24.60 -6.50
C SER A 276 10.95 -23.97 -6.78
N SER A 277 10.53 -23.90 -8.06
CA SER A 277 9.24 -23.32 -8.45
C SER A 277 8.08 -24.25 -8.12
N ILE A 278 8.30 -25.56 -8.18
CA ILE A 278 7.31 -26.54 -7.71
C ILE A 278 7.15 -26.44 -6.19
N HIS A 279 8.27 -26.47 -5.44
CA HIS A 279 8.24 -26.44 -3.97
C HIS A 279 7.58 -25.18 -3.41
N GLU A 280 7.75 -24.02 -4.04
CA GLU A 280 7.08 -22.79 -3.58
C GLU A 280 5.58 -22.77 -3.93
N ASN A 281 5.20 -23.39 -5.05
CA ASN A 281 3.80 -23.38 -5.49
C ASN A 281 2.91 -24.39 -4.77
N ILE A 282 3.45 -25.49 -4.24
CA ILE A 282 2.67 -26.47 -3.47
C ILE A 282 1.93 -25.81 -2.29
N PRO A 283 2.59 -25.13 -1.32
CA PRO A 283 1.88 -24.51 -0.21
C PRO A 283 0.95 -23.39 -0.65
N ALA A 284 1.30 -22.64 -1.70
CA ALA A 284 0.42 -21.61 -2.27
C ALA A 284 -0.87 -22.20 -2.86
N LEU A 285 -0.79 -23.34 -3.54
CA LEU A 285 -1.97 -24.06 -4.06
C LEU A 285 -2.84 -24.59 -2.93
N ILE A 286 -2.26 -25.16 -1.87
CA ILE A 286 -3.00 -25.59 -0.67
C ILE A 286 -3.72 -24.38 -0.06
N LYS A 287 -3.02 -23.25 0.08
CA LYS A 287 -3.60 -22.04 0.64
C LYS A 287 -4.79 -21.54 -0.18
N THR A 288 -4.68 -21.51 -1.52
CA THR A 288 -5.80 -21.11 -2.38
C THR A 288 -6.93 -22.14 -2.37
N PHE A 289 -6.61 -23.43 -2.35
CA PHE A 289 -7.61 -24.50 -2.26
C PHE A 289 -8.44 -24.39 -0.97
N SER A 290 -7.83 -24.02 0.15
CA SER A 290 -8.53 -23.76 1.42
C SER A 290 -9.50 -22.56 1.40
N GLU A 291 -9.45 -21.71 0.36
CA GLU A 291 -10.35 -20.55 0.22
C GLU A 291 -11.52 -20.81 -0.73
N VAL A 292 -11.57 -21.94 -1.43
CA VAL A 292 -12.59 -22.28 -2.45
C VAL A 292 -14.01 -22.21 -1.89
N ILE A 293 -14.22 -22.77 -0.70
CA ILE A 293 -15.50 -22.76 0.02
C ILE A 293 -16.00 -21.32 0.31
N ASN A 294 -15.09 -20.36 0.46
CA ASN A 294 -15.41 -18.96 0.80
C ASN A 294 -15.93 -18.14 -0.39
N TYR A 295 -15.91 -18.71 -1.59
CA TYR A 295 -16.50 -18.13 -2.81
C TYR A 295 -17.70 -18.94 -3.33
N SER A 296 -18.23 -19.84 -2.50
CA SER A 296 -19.41 -20.65 -2.81
C SER A 296 -20.70 -20.02 -2.27
N SER A 297 -21.83 -20.67 -2.54
CA SER A 297 -23.12 -20.32 -1.94
C SER A 297 -23.21 -20.55 -0.43
N TYR A 298 -22.26 -21.31 0.15
CA TYR A 298 -22.18 -21.53 1.60
C TYR A 298 -21.56 -20.35 2.36
N ALA A 299 -20.86 -19.45 1.65
CA ALA A 299 -20.20 -18.30 2.26
C ALA A 299 -21.21 -17.26 2.75
N PRO A 300 -20.93 -16.56 3.87
CA PRO A 300 -21.71 -15.38 4.23
C PRO A 300 -21.60 -14.29 3.15
N ARG A 301 -22.56 -13.36 3.16
CA ARG A 301 -22.59 -12.26 2.18
C ARG A 301 -21.37 -11.36 2.35
N ARG A 302 -20.96 -10.71 1.26
CA ARG A 302 -19.90 -9.69 1.27
C ARG A 302 -20.31 -8.52 2.16
N VAL A 303 -19.35 -7.93 2.85
CA VAL A 303 -19.52 -6.65 3.56
C VAL A 303 -19.77 -5.52 2.56
N GLU A 304 -20.77 -4.68 2.83
CA GLU A 304 -21.19 -3.57 1.96
C GLU A 304 -20.74 -2.22 2.55
N ASP A 305 -20.60 -1.20 1.71
CA ASP A 305 -20.27 0.19 2.09
C ASP A 305 -19.10 0.32 3.08
N PHE A 306 -18.08 -0.54 2.96
CA PHE A 306 -16.87 -0.44 3.78
C PHE A 306 -16.11 0.84 3.43
N THR A 307 -15.93 1.71 4.42
CA THR A 307 -15.30 3.02 4.25
C THR A 307 -14.69 3.52 5.56
N ILE A 308 -13.92 4.59 5.49
CA ILE A 308 -13.51 5.34 6.69
C ILE A 308 -14.66 6.21 7.23
N ASP A 309 -14.64 6.53 8.51
CA ASP A 309 -15.51 7.52 9.14
C ASP A 309 -14.72 8.75 9.61
N ASP A 310 -13.64 8.52 10.38
CA ASP A 310 -12.73 9.56 10.85
C ASP A 310 -11.27 9.07 10.85
N ARG A 311 -10.34 10.02 10.95
CA ARG A 311 -8.92 9.77 11.11
C ARG A 311 -8.24 10.84 11.96
N THR A 312 -7.28 10.42 12.75
CA THR A 312 -6.35 11.27 13.50
C THR A 312 -4.92 11.04 12.98
N PRO A 313 -3.88 11.66 13.56
CA PRO A 313 -2.51 11.30 13.23
C PRO A 313 -2.18 9.84 13.59
N SER A 314 -2.83 9.27 14.59
CA SER A 314 -2.50 7.94 15.13
C SER A 314 -3.66 6.94 15.14
N SER A 315 -4.80 7.28 14.53
CA SER A 315 -5.94 6.37 14.45
C SER A 315 -6.79 6.54 13.18
N VAL A 316 -7.51 5.48 12.83
CA VAL A 316 -8.53 5.47 11.76
C VAL A 316 -9.77 4.75 12.29
N THR A 317 -10.92 5.39 12.14
CA THR A 317 -12.23 4.76 12.40
C THR A 317 -12.79 4.24 11.08
N LEU A 318 -13.06 2.94 11.05
CA LEU A 318 -13.65 2.22 9.91
C LEU A 318 -15.11 1.89 10.21
N VAL A 319 -15.96 1.96 9.18
CA VAL A 319 -17.38 1.64 9.26
C VAL A 319 -17.82 0.89 8.01
N TRP A 320 -18.87 0.07 8.16
CA TRP A 320 -19.46 -0.68 7.04
C TRP A 320 -20.94 -0.94 7.28
N LYS A 321 -21.60 -1.56 6.30
CA LYS A 321 -22.98 -2.05 6.42
C LYS A 321 -23.00 -3.57 6.34
N TYR A 322 -23.70 -4.14 7.30
CA TYR A 322 -24.01 -5.56 7.35
C TYR A 322 -25.23 -5.79 8.25
N GLU A 323 -26.09 -6.74 7.89
CA GLU A 323 -27.25 -7.11 8.70
C GLU A 323 -26.81 -7.68 10.05
N LYS A 324 -27.37 -7.18 11.15
CA LYS A 324 -27.00 -7.64 12.50
C LYS A 324 -27.33 -9.12 12.67
N ARG A 325 -26.31 -9.92 12.99
CA ARG A 325 -26.40 -11.37 13.14
C ARG A 325 -25.46 -11.86 14.24
N ASP A 326 -25.99 -12.65 15.17
CA ASP A 326 -25.21 -13.16 16.31
C ASP A 326 -24.16 -14.20 15.88
N ASP A 327 -24.36 -14.86 14.74
CA ASP A 327 -23.44 -15.86 14.16
C ASP A 327 -22.36 -15.26 13.26
N ILE A 328 -22.30 -13.93 13.10
CA ILE A 328 -21.31 -13.24 12.25
C ILE A 328 -20.36 -12.39 13.09
N PHE A 329 -19.10 -12.35 12.68
CA PHE A 329 -18.12 -11.34 13.07
C PHE A 329 -17.29 -10.93 11.86
N PHE A 330 -16.45 -9.92 11.99
CA PHE A 330 -15.63 -9.40 10.89
C PHE A 330 -14.15 -9.54 11.21
N GLU A 331 -13.36 -9.97 10.22
CA GLU A 331 -11.89 -9.91 10.27
C GLU A 331 -11.43 -8.64 9.53
N ILE A 332 -10.64 -7.79 10.21
CA ILE A 332 -10.08 -6.56 9.65
C ILE A 332 -8.57 -6.73 9.49
N TYR A 333 -8.09 -6.41 8.29
CA TYR A 333 -6.68 -6.49 7.92
C TYR A 333 -6.16 -5.10 7.52
N ARG A 334 -4.93 -4.79 7.93
CA ARG A 334 -4.22 -3.55 7.62
C ARG A 334 -2.86 -3.85 6.98
N SER A 335 -2.50 -3.07 5.96
CA SER A 335 -1.12 -3.03 5.47
C SER A 335 -0.71 -1.65 4.98
N THR A 336 0.58 -1.33 5.11
CA THR A 336 1.21 -0.17 4.47
C THR A 336 1.58 -0.43 3.00
N LYS A 337 1.46 -1.69 2.54
CA LYS A 337 1.72 -2.11 1.16
C LYS A 337 0.41 -2.28 0.40
N ASP A 338 0.38 -1.81 -0.85
CA ASP A 338 -0.72 -2.11 -1.76
C ASP A 338 -0.73 -3.61 -2.09
N LYS A 339 -1.90 -4.25 -1.99
CA LYS A 339 -2.12 -5.68 -2.26
C LYS A 339 -1.25 -6.63 -1.40
N ASP A 340 -1.27 -6.43 -0.08
CA ASP A 340 -0.60 -7.32 0.87
C ASP A 340 -1.47 -8.53 1.27
N ALA A 341 -0.83 -9.56 1.81
CA ALA A 341 -1.49 -10.80 2.18
C ALA A 341 -2.51 -10.59 3.31
N CYS A 342 -3.67 -11.21 3.13
CA CYS A 342 -4.76 -11.50 4.06
C CYS A 342 -4.45 -12.56 5.14
N ASN A 343 -3.60 -12.32 6.15
CA ASN A 343 -3.20 -13.37 7.12
C ASN A 343 -3.00 -12.85 8.56
N GLU A 344 -2.52 -13.70 9.47
CA GLU A 344 -2.31 -13.31 10.89
C GLU A 344 -1.36 -12.12 11.07
N ARG A 345 -0.40 -11.89 10.17
CA ARG A 345 0.53 -10.74 10.25
C ARG A 345 -0.20 -9.42 10.01
N THR A 346 -1.19 -9.42 9.12
CA THR A 346 -1.91 -8.19 8.71
C THR A 346 -3.24 -8.04 9.41
N LYS A 347 -3.74 -9.06 10.12
CA LYS A 347 -4.96 -8.98 10.90
C LYS A 347 -4.75 -8.05 12.10
N VAL A 348 -5.52 -6.98 12.17
CA VAL A 348 -5.43 -5.97 13.25
C VAL A 348 -6.59 -6.04 14.23
N GLY A 349 -7.69 -6.69 13.85
CA GLY A 349 -8.84 -6.77 14.73
C GLY A 349 -9.92 -7.73 14.26
N ILE A 350 -10.76 -8.09 15.24
CA ILE A 350 -12.03 -8.75 15.02
C ILE A 350 -13.12 -7.85 15.59
N ALA A 351 -14.18 -7.60 14.83
CA ALA A 351 -15.31 -6.79 15.27
C ALA A 351 -16.61 -7.59 15.26
N GLY A 352 -17.45 -7.41 16.28
CA GLY A 352 -18.83 -7.88 16.29
C GLY A 352 -19.85 -6.82 15.87
N GLU A 353 -19.43 -5.56 15.85
CA GLU A 353 -20.22 -4.40 15.44
C GLU A 353 -19.77 -3.92 14.05
N ASN A 354 -20.57 -3.07 13.41
CA ASN A 354 -20.29 -2.53 12.08
C ASN A 354 -19.30 -1.34 12.07
N SER A 355 -18.39 -1.32 13.06
CA SER A 355 -17.34 -0.32 13.18
C SER A 355 -16.09 -0.90 13.86
N PHE A 356 -14.94 -0.31 13.56
CA PHE A 356 -13.66 -0.64 14.17
C PHE A 356 -12.77 0.60 14.25
N VAL A 357 -12.15 0.85 15.40
CA VAL A 357 -11.17 1.93 15.56
C VAL A 357 -9.80 1.29 15.64
N ASP A 358 -8.94 1.60 14.67
CA ASP A 358 -7.55 1.19 14.68
C ASP A 358 -6.69 2.33 15.26
N THR A 359 -5.88 2.03 16.28
CA THR A 359 -5.04 2.98 17.02
C THR A 359 -3.55 2.68 16.84
N ASP A 360 -2.70 3.53 17.43
CA ASP A 360 -1.23 3.37 17.41
C ASP A 360 -0.65 3.34 15.99
N LEU A 361 -1.26 4.12 15.10
CA LEU A 361 -0.82 4.33 13.73
C LEU A 361 0.26 5.42 13.66
N GLU A 362 1.07 5.35 12.61
CA GLU A 362 2.03 6.40 12.28
C GLU A 362 1.34 7.54 11.55
N SER A 363 1.71 8.77 11.87
CA SER A 363 1.20 9.98 11.21
C SER A 363 1.63 10.05 9.75
N SER A 364 0.79 10.70 8.93
CA SER A 364 1.00 10.86 7.49
C SER A 364 1.43 9.56 6.79
N THR A 365 0.83 8.43 7.15
CA THR A 365 1.19 7.11 6.62
C THR A 365 0.01 6.51 5.86
N ASN A 366 0.30 5.95 4.69
CA ASN A 366 -0.70 5.29 3.86
C ASN A 366 -1.01 3.90 4.41
N TYR A 367 -2.28 3.62 4.66
CA TYR A 367 -2.80 2.32 5.06
C TYR A 367 -3.86 1.82 4.08
N HIS A 368 -3.85 0.51 3.87
CA HIS A 368 -4.80 -0.24 3.07
C HIS A 368 -5.55 -1.18 4.02
N TYR A 369 -6.87 -1.04 4.08
CA TYR A 369 -7.72 -1.87 4.90
C TYR A 369 -8.57 -2.80 4.03
N THR A 370 -8.67 -4.04 4.48
CA THR A 370 -9.51 -5.07 3.88
C THR A 370 -10.34 -5.71 4.98
N ILE A 371 -11.60 -6.03 4.69
CA ILE A 371 -12.54 -6.66 5.63
C ILE A 371 -13.31 -7.79 4.97
N ARG A 372 -13.70 -8.78 5.77
CA ARG A 372 -14.70 -9.78 5.40
C ARG A 372 -15.50 -10.26 6.60
N ALA A 373 -16.71 -10.75 6.35
CA ALA A 373 -17.54 -11.40 7.36
C ALA A 373 -17.10 -12.86 7.53
N VAL A 374 -17.27 -13.40 8.74
CA VAL A 374 -16.98 -14.79 9.08
C VAL A 374 -18.14 -15.36 9.88
N ASN A 375 -18.60 -16.55 9.49
CA ASN A 375 -19.59 -17.30 10.24
C ASN A 375 -18.93 -18.05 11.40
N LYS A 376 -19.41 -17.84 12.62
CA LYS A 376 -18.86 -18.46 13.86
C LYS A 376 -19.01 -19.97 13.87
N ASN A 377 -20.09 -20.49 13.30
CA ASN A 377 -20.44 -21.91 13.39
C ASN A 377 -19.70 -22.75 12.35
N THR A 378 -19.57 -22.24 11.13
CA THR A 378 -18.91 -22.97 10.02
C THR A 378 -17.46 -22.55 9.81
N SER A 379 -17.05 -21.40 10.36
CA SER A 379 -15.78 -20.72 10.01
C SER A 379 -15.68 -20.31 8.54
N PHE A 380 -16.77 -20.35 7.77
CA PHE A 380 -16.77 -19.87 6.38
C PHE A 380 -16.69 -18.36 6.35
N LYS A 381 -15.91 -17.86 5.40
CA LYS A 381 -15.64 -16.44 5.20
C LYS A 381 -16.44 -15.93 4.00
N SER A 382 -16.85 -14.67 4.05
CA SER A 382 -17.35 -13.99 2.87
C SER A 382 -16.19 -13.65 1.92
N PRO A 383 -16.48 -13.37 0.65
CA PRO A 383 -15.62 -12.54 -0.17
C PRO A 383 -15.30 -11.19 0.50
N PHE A 384 -14.20 -10.55 0.14
CA PHE A 384 -13.70 -9.33 0.78
C PHE A 384 -14.41 -8.07 0.30
N ALA A 385 -14.68 -7.09 1.15
CA ALA A 385 -15.13 -5.79 0.64
C ALA A 385 -14.06 -5.14 -0.29
N PRO A 386 -14.45 -4.22 -1.18
CA PRO A 386 -13.50 -3.35 -1.88
C PRO A 386 -12.50 -2.71 -0.89
N VAL A 387 -11.21 -2.70 -1.24
CA VAL A 387 -10.15 -2.18 -0.37
C VAL A 387 -10.33 -0.70 -0.11
N VAL A 388 -10.20 -0.29 1.16
CA VAL A 388 -10.22 1.12 1.56
C VAL A 388 -8.79 1.61 1.76
N LYS A 389 -8.46 2.77 1.18
CA LYS A 389 -7.12 3.38 1.30
C LYS A 389 -7.22 4.72 2.00
N VAL A 390 -6.36 4.94 2.98
CA VAL A 390 -6.36 6.15 3.80
C VAL A 390 -4.95 6.57 4.15
N ARG A 391 -4.71 7.87 4.30
CA ARG A 391 -3.50 8.41 4.93
C ARG A 391 -3.90 9.01 6.26
N THR A 392 -3.24 8.66 7.35
CA THR A 392 -3.43 9.33 8.65
C THR A 392 -3.12 10.82 8.56
N LYS A 393 -3.61 11.63 9.52
CA LYS A 393 -3.27 13.06 9.56
C LYS A 393 -1.79 13.26 9.89
N LEU A 394 -1.28 14.46 9.62
CA LEU A 394 0.04 14.89 10.08
C LEU A 394 -0.01 15.13 11.59
N ASP A 395 1.07 14.82 12.30
CA ASP A 395 1.22 15.33 13.67
C ASP A 395 1.34 16.85 13.67
N ASP A 396 1.16 17.46 14.84
CA ASP A 396 1.17 18.90 15.05
C ASP A 396 2.41 19.57 14.45
N ASP A 397 3.59 18.96 14.59
CA ASP A 397 4.88 19.51 14.13
C ASP A 397 5.24 19.15 12.68
N GLU A 398 4.39 18.42 11.95
CA GLU A 398 4.78 17.81 10.67
C GLU A 398 4.22 18.51 9.44
N PHE A 399 5.01 18.48 8.39
CA PHE A 399 4.64 18.84 7.03
C PHE A 399 4.92 17.66 6.11
N PHE A 400 4.26 17.63 4.96
CA PHE A 400 4.42 16.59 3.96
C PHE A 400 4.57 17.17 2.55
N LYS A 401 5.50 16.62 1.76
CA LYS A 401 5.60 16.87 0.33
C LYS A 401 5.80 15.55 -0.41
N LEU A 402 5.09 15.39 -1.52
CA LEU A 402 5.33 14.35 -2.51
C LEU A 402 5.93 14.99 -3.75
N ILE A 403 7.22 14.75 -4.00
CA ILE A 403 7.96 15.40 -5.08
C ILE A 403 8.24 14.37 -6.17
N PHE A 404 7.77 14.63 -7.38
CA PHE A 404 8.04 13.77 -8.53
C PHE A 404 9.36 14.13 -9.19
N ALA A 405 10.05 13.15 -9.75
CA ALA A 405 11.26 13.39 -10.52
C ALA A 405 10.97 14.25 -11.76
N SER A 406 11.89 15.18 -12.03
CA SER A 406 11.79 16.10 -13.15
C SER A 406 11.88 15.32 -14.46
N LYS A 407 11.10 15.72 -15.46
CA LYS A 407 11.07 15.03 -16.75
C LYS A 407 12.47 15.03 -17.39
N ASP A 408 13.06 16.21 -17.55
CA ASP A 408 14.31 16.36 -18.30
C ASP A 408 15.55 15.90 -17.52
N GLY A 409 15.46 15.82 -16.18
CA GLY A 409 16.52 15.29 -15.31
C GLY A 409 16.39 13.79 -15.00
N THR A 410 15.49 13.07 -15.65
CA THR A 410 15.26 11.64 -15.39
C THR A 410 15.43 10.81 -16.66
N GLY A 411 16.32 9.82 -16.61
CA GLY A 411 16.69 8.99 -17.76
C GLY A 411 17.70 7.91 -17.38
N TYR A 412 18.26 7.22 -18.38
CA TYR A 412 19.32 6.23 -18.14
C TYR A 412 20.49 6.41 -19.11
N VAL A 413 21.68 6.07 -18.62
CA VAL A 413 22.93 6.07 -19.40
C VAL A 413 23.40 4.64 -19.57
N GLY A 414 23.83 4.28 -20.78
CA GLY A 414 24.41 2.97 -21.10
C GLY A 414 25.86 3.08 -21.55
N GLN A 415 26.68 2.12 -21.14
CA GLN A 415 28.11 2.04 -21.42
C GLN A 415 28.41 2.03 -22.93
N TYR A 416 27.61 1.30 -23.71
CA TYR A 416 27.78 1.14 -25.17
C TYR A 416 26.81 1.98 -26.00
N THR A 417 26.02 2.85 -25.36
CA THR A 417 25.02 3.71 -26.03
C THR A 417 25.28 5.19 -25.84
N GLN A 418 26.54 5.58 -25.70
CA GLN A 418 26.95 6.95 -25.32
C GLN A 418 26.34 8.02 -26.24
N GLU A 419 26.31 7.79 -27.55
CA GLU A 419 25.71 8.72 -28.52
C GLU A 419 24.19 8.86 -28.36
N GLN A 420 23.50 7.84 -27.84
CA GLN A 420 22.05 7.83 -27.66
C GLN A 420 21.62 8.25 -26.24
N ASN A 421 22.52 8.28 -25.26
CA ASN A 421 22.18 8.52 -23.86
C ASN A 421 21.37 9.80 -23.63
N ARG A 422 21.71 10.89 -24.32
CA ARG A 422 20.93 12.15 -24.27
C ARG A 422 19.46 11.97 -24.63
N SER A 423 19.17 11.12 -25.61
CA SER A 423 17.79 10.84 -26.07
C SER A 423 16.98 9.98 -25.09
N HIS A 424 17.63 9.37 -24.09
CA HIS A 424 16.95 8.54 -23.11
C HIS A 424 16.23 9.34 -22.02
N PHE A 425 16.58 10.62 -21.83
CA PHE A 425 16.00 11.45 -20.77
C PHE A 425 14.61 11.99 -21.14
N GLY A 426 13.69 11.97 -20.17
CA GLY A 426 12.34 12.53 -20.27
C GLY A 426 11.32 11.81 -21.16
N LEU A 427 11.75 10.83 -21.96
CA LEU A 427 10.88 10.15 -22.94
C LEU A 427 10.87 8.62 -22.82
N ASN A 428 11.97 8.01 -22.36
CA ASN A 428 12.13 6.56 -22.35
C ASN A 428 12.05 6.01 -20.93
N SER A 429 11.51 4.80 -20.78
CA SER A 429 11.64 4.03 -19.54
C SER A 429 13.10 3.91 -19.11
N LEU A 430 13.34 3.79 -17.81
CA LEU A 430 14.68 3.56 -17.28
C LEU A 430 15.06 2.11 -17.53
N PHE A 431 16.26 1.86 -18.04
CA PHE A 431 16.84 0.53 -18.11
C PHE A 431 18.05 0.49 -17.17
N VAL A 432 18.00 -0.37 -16.14
CA VAL A 432 19.05 -0.45 -15.11
C VAL A 432 19.52 -1.88 -14.92
N GLY A 433 20.84 -2.07 -14.97
CA GLY A 433 21.51 -3.38 -14.88
C GLY A 433 22.52 -3.58 -16.00
N ILE A 434 22.67 -4.81 -16.48
CA ILE A 434 23.67 -5.16 -17.50
C ILE A 434 23.08 -6.05 -18.58
N ASN A 435 23.42 -5.80 -19.84
CA ASN A 435 23.20 -6.76 -20.92
C ASN A 435 24.30 -6.67 -21.99
N LYS A 436 24.35 -7.66 -22.88
CA LYS A 436 25.39 -7.72 -23.92
C LYS A 436 25.31 -6.60 -24.97
N SER A 437 24.17 -5.94 -25.15
CA SER A 437 23.99 -4.94 -26.21
C SER A 437 24.25 -3.51 -25.76
N LYS A 438 23.89 -3.16 -24.53
CA LYS A 438 24.04 -1.82 -23.94
C LYS A 438 25.20 -1.71 -22.95
N GLY A 439 25.76 -2.85 -22.52
CA GLY A 439 26.73 -2.91 -21.42
C GLY A 439 26.05 -2.65 -20.09
N ILE A 440 26.77 -2.02 -19.17
CA ILE A 440 26.21 -1.52 -17.91
C ILE A 440 25.27 -0.33 -18.22
N CYS A 441 24.12 -0.28 -17.54
CA CYS A 441 23.20 0.84 -17.59
C CYS A 441 22.79 1.28 -16.18
N ASP A 442 22.85 2.59 -15.96
CA ASP A 442 22.45 3.24 -14.71
C ASP A 442 21.37 4.28 -14.99
N ALA A 443 20.41 4.40 -14.08
CA ALA A 443 19.41 5.44 -14.18
C ALA A 443 19.74 6.62 -13.29
N VAL A 444 19.33 7.79 -13.75
CA VAL A 444 19.44 9.06 -13.04
C VAL A 444 18.03 9.60 -12.83
N ALA A 445 17.74 10.06 -11.62
CA ALA A 445 16.49 10.72 -11.28
C ALA A 445 16.77 11.99 -10.48
N THR A 446 16.37 13.13 -11.03
CA THR A 446 16.54 14.44 -10.39
C THR A 446 15.24 14.88 -9.69
N ILE A 447 15.35 15.25 -8.42
CA ILE A 447 14.26 15.79 -7.60
C ILE A 447 14.50 17.28 -7.33
N ASP A 448 13.49 18.11 -7.59
CA ASP A 448 13.50 19.54 -7.25
C ASP A 448 13.06 19.76 -5.80
N LEU A 449 13.98 20.25 -4.97
CA LEU A 449 13.75 20.50 -3.55
C LEU A 449 13.34 21.94 -3.25
N SER A 450 13.12 22.79 -4.27
CA SER A 450 12.75 24.20 -4.09
C SER A 450 11.43 24.41 -3.34
N ALA A 451 10.57 23.39 -3.30
CA ALA A 451 9.32 23.41 -2.55
C ALA A 451 9.50 23.19 -1.03
N LEU A 452 10.69 22.80 -0.57
CA LEU A 452 11.03 22.70 0.84
C LEU A 452 11.62 24.01 1.36
N PRO A 453 11.25 24.46 2.58
CA PRO A 453 11.87 25.63 3.17
C PRO A 453 13.33 25.34 3.55
N LYS A 454 14.18 26.37 3.51
CA LYS A 454 15.62 26.24 3.81
C LYS A 454 15.93 25.69 5.20
N ASN A 455 15.05 25.92 6.17
CA ASN A 455 15.16 25.45 7.54
C ASN A 455 14.36 24.15 7.80
N ALA A 456 13.96 23.44 6.74
CA ALA A 456 13.30 22.13 6.88
C ALA A 456 14.25 21.13 7.57
N ILE A 457 13.68 20.37 8.49
CA ILE A 457 14.32 19.26 9.18
C ILE A 457 13.61 17.98 8.72
N ILE A 458 14.27 17.16 7.91
CA ILE A 458 13.65 15.96 7.33
C ILE A 458 13.51 14.89 8.42
N LYS A 459 12.27 14.51 8.74
CA LYS A 459 11.95 13.45 9.72
C LYS A 459 12.00 12.06 9.10
N SER A 460 11.53 11.93 7.86
CA SER A 460 11.57 10.68 7.10
C SER A 460 11.45 10.92 5.61
N ALA A 461 12.08 10.08 4.79
CA ALA A 461 11.93 10.10 3.34
C ALA A 461 11.85 8.69 2.74
N ARG A 462 11.13 8.54 1.62
CA ARG A 462 11.09 7.31 0.81
C ARG A 462 11.15 7.64 -0.67
N PHE A 463 12.08 7.01 -1.38
CA PHE A 463 12.19 7.12 -2.84
C PHE A 463 11.52 5.91 -3.50
N TYR A 464 10.49 6.15 -4.32
CA TYR A 464 9.70 5.12 -4.97
C TYR A 464 10.05 4.97 -6.45
N LEU A 465 10.04 3.73 -6.92
CA LEU A 465 10.23 3.39 -8.33
C LEU A 465 9.32 2.23 -8.75
N TYR A 466 8.78 2.31 -9.96
CA TYR A 466 7.84 1.31 -10.47
C TYR A 466 8.47 0.43 -11.57
N PRO A 467 8.79 -0.84 -11.28
CA PRO A 467 9.31 -1.78 -12.27
C PRO A 467 8.22 -2.19 -13.27
N MET A 468 8.56 -2.10 -14.55
CA MET A 468 7.77 -2.58 -15.67
C MET A 468 8.47 -3.80 -16.27
N ASN A 469 7.71 -4.77 -16.77
CA ASN A 469 8.29 -5.78 -17.64
C ASN A 469 7.40 -5.94 -18.87
N ARG A 470 7.85 -5.36 -19.98
CA ARG A 470 7.36 -5.71 -21.31
C ARG A 470 8.25 -6.85 -21.79
N VAL A 471 7.66 -8.02 -22.03
CA VAL A 471 8.26 -9.26 -22.58
C VAL A 471 9.75 -9.13 -22.94
N GLY A 472 10.66 -9.45 -22.02
CA GLY A 472 12.11 -9.41 -22.31
C GLY A 472 13.05 -9.20 -21.11
N ALA A 473 12.59 -8.64 -19.99
CA ALA A 473 13.47 -8.51 -18.81
C ALA A 473 13.68 -9.88 -18.16
N LYS A 474 14.92 -10.35 -18.20
CA LYS A 474 15.39 -11.53 -17.47
C LYS A 474 15.98 -11.05 -16.15
N ILE A 475 15.35 -11.46 -15.06
CA ILE A 475 15.76 -11.16 -13.69
C ILE A 475 16.06 -12.49 -13.01
N GLU A 476 17.30 -12.92 -13.11
CA GLU A 476 17.80 -14.15 -12.53
C GLU A 476 18.18 -13.96 -11.05
N LYS A 477 18.46 -15.03 -10.30
CA LYS A 477 18.64 -14.95 -8.83
C LYS A 477 19.82 -14.08 -8.35
N PHE A 478 20.72 -13.64 -9.23
CA PHE A 478 21.94 -12.91 -8.87
C PHE A 478 21.79 -11.39 -8.98
N GLY A 479 22.59 -10.65 -8.22
CA GLY A 479 22.63 -9.19 -8.25
C GLY A 479 21.56 -8.49 -7.41
N GLN A 480 21.69 -7.17 -7.34
CA GLN A 480 20.85 -6.27 -6.57
C GLN A 480 20.76 -4.90 -7.25
N TRP A 481 19.81 -4.08 -6.81
CA TRP A 481 19.64 -2.69 -7.22
C TRP A 481 19.82 -1.77 -6.03
N ASP A 482 20.71 -0.80 -6.18
CA ASP A 482 21.09 0.18 -5.16
C ASP A 482 20.61 1.56 -5.57
N LEU A 483 20.39 2.42 -4.56
CA LEU A 483 20.06 3.83 -4.76
C LEU A 483 21.15 4.66 -4.12
N SER A 484 21.79 5.53 -4.89
CA SER A 484 22.90 6.38 -4.43
C SER A 484 22.48 7.85 -4.54
N LEU A 485 22.68 8.62 -3.48
CA LEU A 485 22.57 10.09 -3.55
C LEU A 485 23.90 10.62 -4.07
N LEU A 486 23.90 11.26 -5.25
CA LEU A 486 25.12 11.82 -5.85
C LEU A 486 25.48 13.15 -5.18
N LYS A 487 26.77 13.42 -5.05
CA LYS A 487 27.28 14.66 -4.49
C LYS A 487 27.18 15.79 -5.51
N HIS A 488 26.61 16.92 -5.11
CA HIS A 488 26.53 18.09 -5.97
C HIS A 488 27.93 18.51 -6.47
N GLY A 489 28.05 18.78 -7.78
CA GLY A 489 29.30 19.20 -8.41
C GLY A 489 30.31 18.08 -8.72
N SER A 490 30.00 16.81 -8.42
CA SER A 490 30.89 15.69 -8.78
C SER A 490 30.72 15.18 -10.22
N PHE A 491 29.78 15.75 -10.97
CA PHE A 491 29.50 15.49 -12.37
C PHE A 491 29.02 16.80 -13.01
N SER A 492 29.18 16.92 -14.32
CA SER A 492 28.76 18.08 -15.12
C SER A 492 27.62 17.75 -16.08
N GLU A 493 27.57 16.50 -16.54
CA GLU A 493 26.61 16.04 -17.54
C GLU A 493 25.93 14.74 -17.09
N ILE A 494 24.62 14.81 -16.82
CA ILE A 494 23.83 13.66 -16.37
C ILE A 494 23.61 12.60 -17.46
N THR A 495 23.88 12.97 -18.71
CA THR A 495 23.71 12.08 -19.87
C THR A 495 25.00 11.35 -20.28
N ASP A 496 26.13 11.62 -19.61
CA ASP A 496 27.40 10.93 -19.84
C ASP A 496 27.55 9.72 -18.91
N PHE A 497 27.83 8.55 -19.49
CA PHE A 497 27.96 7.31 -18.73
C PHE A 497 29.16 7.34 -17.78
N ASN A 498 30.31 7.83 -18.24
CA ASN A 498 31.53 7.82 -17.43
C ASN A 498 31.45 8.85 -16.30
N GLU A 499 30.85 10.01 -16.54
CA GLU A 499 30.65 10.99 -15.46
C GLU A 499 29.71 10.44 -14.38
N ILE A 500 28.61 9.80 -14.76
CA ILE A 500 27.65 9.25 -13.78
C ILE A 500 28.17 8.02 -13.06
N GLU A 501 28.88 7.12 -13.74
CA GLU A 501 29.48 5.93 -13.12
C GLU A 501 30.57 6.34 -12.10
N ASN A 502 31.38 7.35 -12.42
CA ASN A 502 32.48 7.82 -11.56
C ASN A 502 32.09 8.95 -10.59
N ALA A 503 30.85 9.43 -10.61
CA ALA A 503 30.38 10.48 -9.73
C ALA A 503 30.55 10.09 -8.25
N GLU A 504 31.08 11.01 -7.44
CA GLU A 504 31.13 10.83 -5.99
C GLU A 504 29.71 10.72 -5.42
N SER A 505 29.45 9.71 -4.61
CA SER A 505 28.18 9.59 -3.86
C SER A 505 28.35 10.13 -2.45
N LYS A 506 27.34 10.84 -1.93
CA LYS A 506 27.24 11.16 -0.51
C LYS A 506 26.97 9.90 0.33
N GLY A 507 26.32 8.90 -0.27
CA GLY A 507 26.09 7.58 0.30
C GLY A 507 24.97 6.81 -0.41
N ILE A 508 24.93 5.50 -0.12
CA ILE A 508 23.88 4.58 -0.57
C ILE A 508 22.69 4.71 0.39
N ILE A 509 21.49 4.77 -0.17
CA ILE A 509 20.23 5.01 0.52
C ILE A 509 19.51 3.69 0.78
N GLY A 510 19.07 3.48 2.01
CA GLY A 510 18.29 2.31 2.41
C GLY A 510 18.96 0.97 2.11
N GLN A 511 18.14 -0.07 1.97
CA GLN A 511 18.62 -1.42 1.65
C GLN A 511 18.55 -1.70 0.15
N ALA A 512 19.58 -2.35 -0.37
CA ALA A 512 19.60 -2.86 -1.74
C ALA A 512 18.42 -3.80 -2.00
N ILE A 513 17.78 -3.64 -3.16
CA ILE A 513 16.71 -4.53 -3.59
C ILE A 513 17.34 -5.74 -4.26
N LYS A 514 17.24 -6.91 -3.63
CA LYS A 514 17.77 -8.15 -4.21
C LYS A 514 16.96 -8.54 -5.43
N SER A 515 17.62 -9.11 -6.44
CA SER A 515 16.98 -9.54 -7.68
C SER A 515 15.69 -10.36 -7.51
N ARG A 516 15.70 -11.33 -6.58
CA ARG A 516 14.52 -12.17 -6.27
C ARG A 516 13.31 -11.40 -5.71
N GLN A 517 13.52 -10.16 -5.25
CA GLN A 517 12.48 -9.29 -4.71
C GLN A 517 12.03 -8.23 -5.73
N LEU A 518 12.79 -8.03 -6.81
CA LEU A 518 12.50 -7.05 -7.85
C LEU A 518 11.63 -7.68 -8.94
N THR A 519 10.32 -7.61 -8.73
CA THR A 519 9.32 -8.11 -9.68
C THR A 519 8.49 -6.97 -10.25
N GLN A 520 8.02 -7.17 -11.47
CA GLN A 520 7.19 -6.22 -12.19
C GLN A 520 5.87 -5.93 -11.48
N GLY A 521 5.36 -4.71 -11.65
CA GLY A 521 4.03 -4.36 -11.18
C GLY A 521 3.90 -4.19 -9.66
N ILE A 522 5.02 -4.19 -8.93
CA ILE A 522 5.08 -3.86 -7.50
C ILE A 522 5.89 -2.59 -7.33
N TRP A 523 5.30 -1.56 -6.73
CA TRP A 523 6.07 -0.40 -6.28
C TRP A 523 7.18 -0.83 -5.34
N ASN A 524 8.41 -0.48 -5.69
CA ASN A 524 9.54 -0.64 -4.82
C ASN A 524 9.94 0.72 -4.27
N PHE A 525 10.58 0.71 -3.11
CA PHE A 525 11.09 1.93 -2.51
C PHE A 525 12.33 1.66 -1.67
N TRP A 526 13.14 2.70 -1.54
CA TRP A 526 14.20 2.79 -0.55
C TRP A 526 13.75 3.72 0.56
N GLU A 527 13.85 3.25 1.80
CA GLU A 527 13.53 4.00 3.00
C GLU A 527 14.81 4.57 3.59
N PHE A 528 14.80 5.86 3.87
CA PHE A 528 15.97 6.59 4.33
C PHE A 528 16.17 6.34 5.83
N SER A 529 17.40 6.03 6.23
CA SER A 529 17.78 6.12 7.64
C SER A 529 17.82 7.58 8.12
N GLN A 530 17.90 7.81 9.43
CA GLN A 530 18.00 9.17 9.97
C GLN A 530 19.21 9.93 9.40
N ARG A 531 20.37 9.28 9.31
CA ARG A 531 21.59 9.87 8.72
C ARG A 531 21.41 10.19 7.24
N GLU A 532 20.71 9.34 6.49
CA GLU A 532 20.42 9.59 5.08
C GLU A 532 19.43 10.74 4.90
N CYS A 533 18.49 10.94 5.83
CA CYS A 533 17.63 12.12 5.87
C CYS A 533 18.44 13.41 6.08
N GLU A 534 19.42 13.40 6.98
CA GLU A 534 20.35 14.52 7.18
C GLU A 534 21.14 14.83 5.89
N MET A 535 21.63 13.81 5.19
CA MET A 535 22.33 13.97 3.91
C MET A 535 21.45 14.57 2.82
N LEU A 536 20.18 14.17 2.75
CA LEU A 536 19.18 14.75 1.83
C LEU A 536 18.83 16.19 2.21
N GLN A 537 18.77 16.48 3.52
CA GLN A 537 18.50 17.82 4.03
C GLN A 537 19.57 18.82 3.61
N GLU A 538 20.84 18.42 3.57
CA GLU A 538 21.93 19.26 3.03
C GLU A 538 21.70 19.66 1.57
N GLU A 539 21.02 18.83 0.76
CA GLU A 539 20.74 19.15 -0.65
C GLU A 539 19.61 20.18 -0.83
N ILE A 540 18.90 20.56 0.24
CA ILE A 540 17.92 21.65 0.20
C ILE A 540 18.61 22.98 -0.14
N GLU A 541 19.85 23.20 0.31
CA GLU A 541 20.63 24.40 -0.03
C GLU A 541 20.92 24.48 -1.53
N ASN A 542 21.16 23.33 -2.16
CA ASN A 542 21.39 23.18 -3.61
C ASN A 542 20.08 23.19 -4.41
N LYS A 543 18.91 23.17 -3.74
CA LYS A 543 17.55 23.09 -4.31
C LYS A 543 17.28 21.85 -5.15
N GLN A 544 18.19 20.88 -5.16
CA GLN A 544 18.10 19.73 -6.05
C GLN A 544 18.82 18.53 -5.43
N ALA A 545 18.20 17.36 -5.50
CA ALA A 545 18.85 16.08 -5.22
C ALA A 545 18.90 15.24 -6.50
N VAL A 546 20.05 14.62 -6.78
CA VAL A 546 20.24 13.73 -7.93
C VAL A 546 20.54 12.33 -7.43
N PHE A 547 19.68 11.39 -7.80
CA PHE A 547 19.84 9.98 -7.44
C PHE A 547 20.34 9.18 -8.63
N ARG A 548 21.29 8.28 -8.37
CA ARG A 548 21.68 7.21 -9.29
C ARG A 548 21.07 5.90 -8.82
N ILE A 549 20.44 5.17 -9.72
CA ILE A 549 19.93 3.83 -9.47
C ILE A 549 20.85 2.87 -10.21
N ASP A 550 21.56 2.07 -9.42
CA ASP A 550 22.55 1.11 -9.89
C ASP A 550 21.93 -0.28 -9.98
N GLY A 551 22.35 -1.08 -10.96
CA GLY A 551 22.00 -2.49 -11.07
C GLY A 551 23.23 -3.40 -11.10
N PRO A 552 23.03 -4.71 -11.36
CA PRO A 552 24.15 -5.65 -11.47
C PRO A 552 25.13 -5.23 -12.58
N LYS A 553 26.43 -5.29 -12.29
CA LYS A 553 27.51 -4.88 -13.20
C LYS A 553 28.27 -6.07 -13.83
N TYR A 554 27.87 -7.30 -13.50
CA TYR A 554 28.50 -8.54 -13.97
C TYR A 554 27.44 -9.55 -14.43
N LEU A 555 27.72 -10.24 -15.54
CA LEU A 555 26.92 -11.34 -16.07
C LEU A 555 27.69 -12.67 -15.90
N PRO A 556 27.12 -13.67 -15.23
CA PRO A 556 27.65 -15.03 -15.23
C PRO A 556 27.70 -15.63 -16.65
N ASP A 557 28.61 -16.58 -16.85
CA ASP A 557 28.74 -17.30 -18.11
C ASP A 557 27.42 -17.94 -18.54
N GLY A 558 27.04 -17.71 -19.81
CA GLY A 558 25.80 -18.23 -20.40
C GLY A 558 24.58 -17.31 -20.25
N GLU A 559 24.62 -16.28 -19.41
CA GLU A 559 23.57 -15.27 -19.34
C GLU A 559 23.81 -14.13 -20.35
N ASP A 560 22.74 -13.51 -20.82
CA ASP A 560 22.77 -12.43 -21.84
C ASP A 560 22.27 -11.08 -21.30
N SER A 561 21.54 -11.09 -20.19
CA SER A 561 20.93 -9.91 -19.60
C SER A 561 20.58 -10.13 -18.12
N GLN A 562 20.76 -9.07 -17.32
CA GLN A 562 20.24 -8.89 -15.98
C GLN A 562 19.85 -7.41 -15.84
N MET A 563 18.72 -7.06 -16.47
CA MET A 563 18.31 -5.69 -16.74
C MET A 563 16.85 -5.54 -16.33
N MET A 564 16.53 -4.52 -15.52
CA MET A 564 15.16 -4.16 -15.18
C MET A 564 14.74 -2.88 -15.91
N GLN A 565 13.50 -2.86 -16.38
CA GLN A 565 12.88 -1.66 -16.92
C GLN A 565 12.03 -0.99 -15.83
N PHE A 566 12.12 0.32 -15.68
CA PHE A 566 11.27 1.09 -14.77
C PHE A 566 10.50 2.17 -15.51
N ASP A 567 9.27 2.42 -15.07
CA ASP A 567 8.45 3.48 -15.63
C ASP A 567 8.97 4.85 -15.21
N ILE A 568 8.89 5.80 -16.14
CA ILE A 568 9.15 7.23 -15.85
C ILE A 568 7.89 8.06 -15.95
N GLY A 569 6.74 7.45 -16.27
CA GLY A 569 5.43 8.09 -16.40
C GLY A 569 5.27 9.06 -17.59
N TYR A 570 6.32 9.30 -18.37
CA TYR A 570 6.34 10.15 -19.55
C TYR A 570 6.52 9.35 -20.84
N GLY A 571 6.22 9.97 -21.99
CA GLY A 571 6.47 9.42 -23.31
C GLY A 571 5.45 8.36 -23.77
N GLN A 572 5.59 7.92 -25.03
CA GLN A 572 4.68 6.95 -25.67
C GLN A 572 4.68 5.57 -25.01
N PHE A 573 5.73 5.26 -24.23
CA PHE A 573 5.93 3.97 -23.59
C PHE A 573 5.73 3.97 -22.07
N GLY A 574 5.53 5.14 -21.45
CA GLY A 574 5.22 5.24 -20.02
C GLY A 574 3.78 4.81 -19.72
N GLY A 575 3.55 4.24 -18.54
CA GLY A 575 2.22 3.86 -18.04
C GLY A 575 1.36 5.05 -17.57
N GLY A 576 1.88 6.27 -17.70
CA GLY A 576 1.25 7.52 -17.29
C GLY A 576 1.85 8.14 -16.03
N ILE A 577 1.49 9.39 -15.75
CA ILE A 577 2.08 10.26 -14.72
C ILE A 577 2.06 9.70 -13.29
N HIS A 578 1.27 8.64 -13.04
CA HIS A 578 1.16 7.97 -11.75
C HIS A 578 2.36 7.07 -11.44
N TYR A 579 3.12 6.63 -12.45
CA TYR A 579 4.25 5.72 -12.27
C TYR A 579 5.61 6.42 -12.26
N ARG A 580 5.62 7.75 -12.15
CA ARG A 580 6.84 8.55 -12.08
C ARG A 580 7.65 8.20 -10.82
N PRO A 581 8.99 8.14 -10.90
CA PRO A 581 9.82 8.12 -9.71
C PRO A 581 9.47 9.30 -8.81
N MET A 582 9.36 9.06 -7.51
CA MET A 582 8.90 10.09 -6.58
C MET A 582 9.55 9.95 -5.20
N LEU A 583 9.69 11.07 -4.52
CA LEU A 583 10.22 11.20 -3.17
C LEU A 583 9.09 11.66 -2.24
N ASP A 584 8.70 10.78 -1.32
CA ASP A 584 7.76 11.07 -0.22
C ASP A 584 8.59 11.61 0.96
N ILE A 585 8.37 12.87 1.35
CA ILE A 585 9.14 13.55 2.40
C ILE A 585 8.21 14.03 3.49
N LYS A 586 8.54 13.64 4.72
CA LYS A 586 8.01 14.21 5.94
C LYS A 586 9.07 15.08 6.60
N TYR A 587 8.72 16.31 6.95
CA TYR A 587 9.66 17.24 7.58
C TYR A 587 8.98 18.09 8.65
N THR A 588 9.78 18.69 9.52
CA THR A 588 9.37 19.78 10.42
C THR A 588 10.21 21.01 10.15
N VAL A 589 9.95 22.11 10.84
CA VAL A 589 10.77 23.32 10.82
C VAL A 589 11.28 23.61 12.22
N LYS A 590 12.35 24.38 12.33
CA LYS A 590 12.85 24.79 13.65
C LYS A 590 11.76 25.54 14.41
N ASN A 591 11.48 25.11 15.63
CA ASN A 591 10.49 25.77 16.49
C ASN A 591 10.93 27.19 16.85
N GLU A 592 10.01 28.13 16.73
CA GLU A 592 10.11 29.44 17.34
C GLU A 592 9.83 29.34 18.85
N LYS A 593 10.37 30.29 19.61
CA LYS A 593 10.24 30.31 21.07
C LYS A 593 9.82 31.69 21.53
N ILE A 594 8.75 31.75 22.30
CA ILE A 594 8.29 32.94 23.00
C ILE A 594 8.23 32.66 24.50
N ASN A 595 8.67 33.64 25.30
CA ASN A 595 8.49 33.61 26.75
C ASN A 595 7.40 34.62 27.07
N LEU A 596 6.21 34.14 27.43
CA LEU A 596 5.14 35.01 27.88
C LEU A 596 5.40 35.36 29.35
N PRO A 597 5.60 36.64 29.69
CA PRO A 597 5.73 37.03 31.08
C PRO A 597 4.40 36.76 31.81
N VAL A 598 4.48 36.48 33.11
CA VAL A 598 3.28 36.49 33.94
C VAL A 598 2.66 37.89 33.91
N GLN A 599 1.36 37.97 33.64
CA GLN A 599 0.61 39.23 33.64
C GLN A 599 0.27 39.64 35.07
N THR A 600 -0.22 38.68 35.86
CA THR A 600 -0.58 38.88 37.26
C THR A 600 -0.11 37.69 38.07
N PHE A 601 0.58 37.96 39.18
CA PHE A 601 0.90 36.95 40.19
C PHE A 601 0.39 37.42 41.54
N THR A 602 -0.12 36.49 42.34
CA THR A 602 -0.78 36.86 43.59
C THR A 602 -0.64 35.75 44.63
N THR A 603 -0.50 36.13 45.89
CA THR A 603 -0.62 35.21 47.03
C THR A 603 -2.04 35.29 47.58
N ILE A 604 -2.71 34.15 47.69
CA ILE A 604 -4.09 34.06 48.18
C ILE A 604 -4.13 33.17 49.42
N SER A 605 -4.53 33.75 50.55
CA SER A 605 -4.65 33.09 51.86
C SER A 605 -5.97 33.47 52.54
N LYS A 606 -6.30 32.85 53.68
CA LYS A 606 -7.46 33.26 54.47
C LYS A 606 -7.34 34.67 55.04
N GLU A 607 -6.11 35.17 55.19
CA GLU A 607 -5.82 36.50 55.74
C GLU A 607 -6.04 37.60 54.70
N GLY A 608 -6.01 37.26 53.40
CA GLY A 608 -6.27 38.18 52.30
C GLY A 608 -5.59 37.79 51.00
N VAL A 609 -5.57 38.74 50.07
CA VAL A 609 -4.96 38.66 48.75
C VAL A 609 -3.80 39.67 48.70
N ASP A 610 -2.59 39.21 48.36
CA ASP A 610 -1.39 40.04 48.23
C ASP A 610 -0.83 39.94 46.80
N GLU A 611 -0.96 41.03 46.05
CA GLU A 611 -0.52 41.16 44.65
C GLU A 611 0.97 41.53 44.50
N SER A 612 1.68 41.80 45.62
CA SER A 612 3.08 42.22 45.59
C SER A 612 4.07 41.06 45.63
N VAL A 613 3.63 39.86 46.01
CA VAL A 613 4.48 38.69 46.21
C VAL A 613 3.79 37.41 45.75
N LEU A 614 4.56 36.46 45.21
CA LEU A 614 4.09 35.12 44.87
C LEU A 614 4.57 34.11 45.91
N GLN A 615 3.65 33.56 46.70
CA GLN A 615 3.97 32.61 47.76
C GLN A 615 3.02 31.41 47.73
N SER A 616 3.49 30.28 48.24
CA SER A 616 2.64 29.12 48.51
C SER A 616 3.16 28.33 49.71
N GLY A 617 2.26 27.73 50.47
CA GLY A 617 2.63 26.91 51.63
C GLY A 617 1.50 26.76 52.64
N PHE A 618 1.85 26.79 53.93
CA PHE A 618 0.91 26.65 55.03
C PHE A 618 1.13 27.78 56.05
N ASP A 619 0.05 28.46 56.42
CA ASP A 619 0.07 29.55 57.39
C ASP A 619 0.24 29.04 58.85
N ALA A 620 0.10 29.93 59.83
CA ALA A 620 0.24 29.59 61.25
C ALA A 620 -0.80 28.59 61.75
N ASN A 621 -1.99 28.58 61.16
CA ASN A 621 -3.08 27.67 61.50
C ASN A 621 -2.94 26.32 60.78
N GLY A 622 -2.14 26.28 59.72
CA GLY A 622 -1.99 25.13 58.81
C GLY A 622 -2.96 25.19 57.64
N ASP A 623 -3.60 26.33 57.41
CA ASP A 623 -4.40 26.56 56.22
C ASP A 623 -3.46 26.80 55.02
N LYS A 624 -3.90 26.38 53.83
CA LYS A 624 -3.10 26.50 52.61
C LYS A 624 -3.00 27.95 52.19
N VAL A 625 -1.83 28.34 51.72
CA VAL A 625 -1.56 29.58 50.98
C VAL A 625 -1.28 29.20 49.53
N TYR A 626 -2.02 29.80 48.59
CA TYR A 626 -1.94 29.50 47.17
C TYR A 626 -1.20 30.60 46.42
N GLY A 627 -0.36 30.20 45.46
CA GLY A 627 0.17 31.13 44.47
C GLY A 627 -0.73 31.11 43.24
N TYR A 628 -1.20 32.26 42.80
CA TYR A 628 -2.00 32.42 41.58
C TYR A 628 -1.15 33.08 40.49
N LEU A 629 -1.31 32.61 39.25
CA LEU A 629 -0.62 33.10 38.08
C LEU A 629 -1.61 33.26 36.94
N ASP A 630 -1.57 34.39 36.25
CA ASP A 630 -2.35 34.70 35.06
C ASP A 630 -1.42 35.08 33.90
N PHE A 631 -1.64 34.48 32.73
CA PHE A 631 -0.86 34.75 31.53
C PHE A 631 -1.76 35.19 30.38
N ASP A 632 -1.42 36.35 29.81
CA ASP A 632 -2.01 36.85 28.59
C ASP A 632 -1.48 36.07 27.38
N LEU A 633 -2.39 35.34 26.72
CA LEU A 633 -2.08 34.56 25.52
C LEU A 633 -2.14 35.39 24.24
N SER A 634 -2.64 36.63 24.27
CA SER A 634 -2.79 37.47 23.06
C SER A 634 -1.46 37.83 22.38
N GLN A 635 -0.34 37.67 23.08
CA GLN A 635 1.01 37.82 22.54
C GLN A 635 1.47 36.62 21.70
N LEU A 636 0.76 35.49 21.75
CA LEU A 636 1.00 34.37 20.85
C LEU A 636 0.55 34.75 19.42
N PRO A 637 1.23 34.26 18.37
CA PRO A 637 0.80 34.55 17.01
C PRO A 637 -0.58 33.94 16.70
N GLU A 638 -1.19 34.40 15.61
CA GLU A 638 -2.55 34.00 15.19
C GLU A 638 -2.77 32.49 15.26
N HIS A 639 -3.77 32.06 16.05
CA HIS A 639 -4.07 30.64 16.29
C HIS A 639 -4.15 29.83 14.99
N ASN A 640 -4.84 30.34 13.96
CA ASN A 640 -5.05 29.60 12.71
C ASN A 640 -3.76 29.36 11.89
N LYS A 641 -2.67 30.10 12.17
CA LYS A 641 -1.38 29.97 11.48
C LYS A 641 -0.27 29.44 12.37
N THR A 642 -0.58 29.05 13.61
CA THR A 642 0.45 28.67 14.58
C THR A 642 0.06 27.43 15.33
N MET A 643 0.97 26.44 15.37
CA MET A 643 0.82 25.22 16.15
C MET A 643 1.73 25.27 17.37
N ILE A 644 1.16 25.20 18.58
CA ILE A 644 1.94 25.12 19.83
C ILE A 644 2.54 23.72 19.91
N ILE A 645 3.86 23.55 19.90
CA ILE A 645 4.51 22.23 19.92
C ILE A 645 4.90 21.81 21.33
N GLN A 646 5.32 22.76 22.15
CA GLN A 646 5.71 22.49 23.54
C GLN A 646 5.38 23.70 24.41
N CYS A 647 4.93 23.46 25.62
CA CYS A 647 4.74 24.50 26.62
C CYS A 647 5.32 24.06 27.98
N ALA A 648 5.94 24.99 28.69
CA ALA A 648 6.36 24.77 30.07
C ALA A 648 6.24 26.06 30.89
N LEU A 649 5.70 25.96 32.11
CA LEU A 649 5.82 27.02 33.10
C LEU A 649 7.24 27.01 33.66
N LYS A 650 7.95 28.13 33.53
CA LYS A 650 9.29 28.34 34.03
C LYS A 650 9.23 29.30 35.22
N ILE A 651 9.71 28.87 36.38
CA ILE A 651 9.82 29.71 37.58
C ILE A 651 11.26 29.71 38.06
N ARG A 652 11.85 30.89 38.26
CA ARG A 652 13.16 30.99 38.89
C ARG A 652 13.08 30.63 40.36
N ASN A 653 13.99 29.79 40.82
CA ASN A 653 14.10 29.45 42.23
C ASN A 653 15.27 30.20 42.89
N LYS A 654 14.97 30.85 44.01
CA LYS A 654 15.97 31.43 44.95
C LYS A 654 15.93 30.78 46.33
N ASN A 655 15.05 29.80 46.53
CA ASN A 655 14.86 29.14 47.82
C ASN A 655 15.90 28.03 48.00
N THR A 656 16.46 27.96 49.21
CA THR A 656 17.38 26.90 49.63
C THR A 656 16.89 26.29 50.94
N PHE A 657 16.54 25.01 50.89
CA PHE A 657 16.00 24.26 52.02
C PHE A 657 17.07 23.35 52.63
N LYS A 658 17.36 23.55 53.93
CA LYS A 658 18.41 22.80 54.63
C LYS A 658 18.02 21.37 55.03
N LYS A 659 16.72 21.05 55.08
CA LYS A 659 16.18 19.74 55.47
C LYS A 659 15.19 19.28 54.42
N LYS A 660 15.16 17.97 54.14
CA LYS A 660 14.04 17.35 53.42
C LYS A 660 12.78 17.54 54.26
N THR A 661 11.75 18.10 53.63
CA THR A 661 10.40 18.25 54.17
C THR A 661 9.43 17.42 53.34
N ASP A 662 8.22 17.21 53.84
CA ASP A 662 7.15 16.49 53.13
C ASP A 662 6.27 17.43 52.29
N ILE A 663 6.62 18.72 52.21
CA ILE A 663 5.85 19.70 51.43
C ILE A 663 6.16 19.52 49.95
N ARG A 664 5.09 19.41 49.15
CA ARG A 664 5.14 19.35 47.69
C ARG A 664 4.22 20.39 47.07
N PHE A 665 4.67 20.95 45.96
CA PHE A 665 3.95 21.94 45.17
C PHE A 665 3.45 21.33 43.87
N TYR A 666 2.15 21.44 43.66
CA TYR A 666 1.49 21.12 42.39
C TYR A 666 1.16 22.42 41.67
N VAL A 667 1.24 22.40 40.35
CA VAL A 667 0.69 23.46 39.51
C VAL A 667 -0.61 22.95 38.91
N GLU A 668 -1.70 23.61 39.21
CA GLU A 668 -3.03 23.28 38.71
C GLU A 668 -3.43 24.27 37.61
N LEU A 669 -3.87 23.75 36.47
CA LEU A 669 -4.60 24.51 35.45
C LEU A 669 -6.06 24.60 35.88
N VAL A 670 -6.60 25.82 35.91
CA VAL A 670 -7.90 26.10 36.55
C VAL A 670 -8.77 26.97 35.67
N GLU A 671 -10.09 26.76 35.73
CA GLU A 671 -11.06 27.67 35.15
C GLU A 671 -11.70 28.51 36.25
N ILE A 672 -11.34 29.78 36.31
CA ILE A 672 -11.91 30.77 37.22
C ILE A 672 -12.05 32.12 36.50
N GLY A 673 -13.01 32.94 36.93
CA GLY A 673 -13.22 34.30 36.42
C GLY A 673 -12.05 35.23 36.78
N GLU A 674 -12.22 36.04 37.82
CA GLU A 674 -11.11 36.74 38.49
C GLU A 674 -10.88 36.10 39.87
N ALA A 675 -9.63 35.83 40.23
CA ALA A 675 -9.27 35.27 41.53
C ALA A 675 -9.36 36.36 42.63
N GLY A 676 -10.57 36.62 43.12
CA GLY A 676 -10.83 37.69 44.08
C GLY A 676 -10.65 37.30 45.55
N THR A 677 -10.90 36.04 45.92
CA THR A 677 -10.89 35.59 47.32
C THR A 677 -10.31 34.20 47.55
N TYR A 678 -10.02 33.90 48.82
CA TYR A 678 -9.60 32.57 49.26
C TYR A 678 -10.60 31.47 48.91
N GLU A 679 -11.91 31.76 49.04
CA GLU A 679 -12.94 30.77 48.75
C GLU A 679 -13.11 30.54 47.24
N ASP A 680 -12.86 31.55 46.39
CA ASP A 680 -12.86 31.35 44.93
C ASP A 680 -11.76 30.37 44.52
N ILE A 681 -10.54 30.58 45.02
CA ILE A 681 -9.45 29.64 44.77
C ILE A 681 -9.79 28.28 45.38
N LYS A 682 -10.20 28.21 46.64
CA LYS A 682 -10.45 26.93 47.31
C LYS A 682 -11.54 26.08 46.62
N ASN A 683 -12.56 26.71 46.04
CA ASN A 683 -13.68 26.06 45.35
C ASN A 683 -13.56 26.05 43.82
N ARG A 684 -12.38 26.40 43.28
CA ARG A 684 -12.09 26.44 41.84
C ARG A 684 -12.37 25.11 41.12
N GLU A 685 -12.74 25.21 39.85
CA GLU A 685 -12.73 24.07 38.95
C GLU A 685 -11.30 23.81 38.48
N LYS A 686 -10.81 22.59 38.74
CA LYS A 686 -9.49 22.14 38.29
C LYS A 686 -9.67 21.38 36.99
N ILE A 687 -8.97 21.85 35.95
CA ILE A 687 -8.92 21.17 34.66
C ILE A 687 -7.89 20.04 34.72
N GLU A 688 -6.61 20.36 35.01
CA GLU A 688 -5.51 19.38 34.98
C GLU A 688 -4.31 19.81 35.87
N TYR A 689 -3.42 18.87 36.20
CA TYR A 689 -2.11 19.17 36.79
C TYR A 689 -1.04 19.40 35.70
N ILE A 690 -0.28 20.49 35.82
CA ILE A 690 0.84 20.76 34.92
C ILE A 690 2.12 20.11 35.45
N GLY A 691 2.65 19.15 34.69
CA GLY A 691 3.89 18.45 34.99
C GLY A 691 3.80 17.58 36.25
N TYR A 692 4.94 17.33 36.87
CA TYR A 692 5.02 16.59 38.13
C TYR A 692 5.10 17.55 39.32
N GLU A 693 4.71 17.05 40.49
CA GLU A 693 4.89 17.79 41.73
C GLU A 693 6.37 18.00 42.05
N VAL A 694 6.66 19.12 42.71
CA VAL A 694 8.01 19.51 43.09
C VAL A 694 8.11 19.54 44.60
N ALA A 695 9.02 18.76 45.18
CA ALA A 695 9.30 18.83 46.61
C ALA A 695 10.22 20.03 46.90
N GLU A 696 10.18 20.55 48.14
CA GLU A 696 11.12 21.61 48.57
C GLU A 696 12.59 21.21 48.33
N SER A 697 12.95 19.93 48.46
CA SER A 697 14.32 19.48 48.19
C SER A 697 14.73 19.59 46.73
N ASP A 698 13.78 19.51 45.79
CA ASP A 698 14.07 19.55 44.35
C ASP A 698 14.42 20.97 43.90
N LEU A 699 13.85 21.97 44.59
CA LEU A 699 14.13 23.39 44.38
C LEU A 699 15.63 23.69 44.61
N ASN A 700 16.31 22.99 45.53
CA ASN A 700 17.74 23.20 45.78
C ASN A 700 18.66 22.88 44.59
N ALA A 701 18.21 22.04 43.65
CA ALA A 701 19.08 21.46 42.64
C ALA A 701 19.26 22.33 41.39
N LYS A 702 18.35 23.26 41.12
CA LYS A 702 18.29 24.01 39.86
C LYS A 702 17.90 25.47 40.09
N GLU A 703 18.52 26.38 39.34
CA GLU A 703 18.16 27.80 39.33
C GLU A 703 16.73 28.03 38.79
N TYR A 704 16.24 27.15 37.91
CA TYR A 704 14.90 27.23 37.34
C TYR A 704 14.18 25.90 37.48
N GLN A 705 12.92 25.98 37.89
CA GLN A 705 11.99 24.87 37.86
C GLN A 705 11.11 24.97 36.62
N TYR A 706 10.88 23.83 35.95
CA TYR A 706 10.01 23.72 34.79
C TYR A 706 8.87 22.75 35.07
N PHE A 707 7.65 23.17 34.80
CA PHE A 707 6.46 22.32 34.80
C PHE A 707 5.99 22.18 33.35
N ASN A 708 6.22 21.01 32.75
CA ASN A 708 5.92 20.78 31.35
C ASN A 708 4.43 20.46 31.17
N PHE A 709 3.83 21.02 30.12
CA PHE A 709 2.47 20.69 29.70
C PHE A 709 2.50 19.37 28.95
N ASP A 710 1.63 18.44 29.34
CA ASP A 710 1.36 17.23 28.56
C ASP A 710 0.40 17.52 27.40
N THR A 711 0.01 16.49 26.65
CA THR A 711 -0.85 16.64 25.47
C THR A 711 -2.20 17.28 25.82
N LEU A 712 -2.85 16.85 26.90
CA LEU A 712 -4.15 17.38 27.31
C LEU A 712 -4.03 18.84 27.76
N SER A 713 -3.06 19.15 28.62
CA SER A 713 -2.81 20.51 29.08
C SER A 713 -2.50 21.46 27.92
N ARG A 714 -1.79 20.97 26.90
CA ARG A 714 -1.44 21.74 25.71
C ARG A 714 -2.65 21.95 24.78
N GLN A 715 -3.57 20.98 24.69
CA GLN A 715 -4.85 21.15 24.00
C GLN A 715 -5.70 22.22 24.68
N VAL A 716 -5.81 22.21 26.01
CA VAL A 716 -6.54 23.24 26.75
C VAL A 716 -5.91 24.62 26.56
N LEU A 717 -4.57 24.72 26.61
CA LEU A 717 -3.87 25.97 26.31
C LEU A 717 -4.20 26.49 24.89
N ASP A 718 -4.29 25.58 23.92
CA ASP A 718 -4.59 25.89 22.54
C ASP A 718 -6.05 26.37 22.34
N GLU A 719 -6.99 25.77 23.05
CA GLU A 719 -8.40 26.19 23.11
C GLU A 719 -8.54 27.58 23.72
N LEU A 720 -7.87 27.83 24.86
CA LEU A 720 -7.85 29.16 25.49
C LEU A 720 -7.29 30.23 24.55
N HIS A 721 -6.21 29.93 23.81
CA HIS A 721 -5.66 30.83 22.80
C HIS A 721 -6.65 31.10 21.67
N GLN A 722 -7.34 30.07 21.18
CA GLN A 722 -8.38 30.21 20.14
C GLN A 722 -9.54 31.10 20.59
N GLU A 723 -9.96 30.98 21.84
CA GLU A 723 -11.05 31.75 22.44
C GLU A 723 -10.63 33.16 22.89
N GLY A 724 -9.33 33.50 22.84
CA GLY A 724 -8.80 34.77 23.33
C GLY A 724 -8.88 34.91 24.85
N LYS A 725 -8.88 33.80 25.59
CA LYS A 725 -8.88 33.75 27.06
C LYS A 725 -7.45 33.75 27.61
N THR A 726 -7.30 34.10 28.88
CA THR A 726 -6.02 34.00 29.60
C THR A 726 -5.80 32.61 30.19
N LEU A 727 -4.54 32.24 30.41
CA LEU A 727 -4.16 31.00 31.07
C LEU A 727 -3.98 31.24 32.57
N LYS A 728 -4.76 30.52 33.38
CA LYS A 728 -4.75 30.65 34.84
C LYS A 728 -4.17 29.41 35.50
N LEU A 729 -3.15 29.60 36.33
CA LEU A 729 -2.47 28.52 37.06
C LEU A 729 -2.47 28.80 38.56
N VAL A 730 -2.60 27.73 39.36
CA VAL A 730 -2.54 27.79 40.82
C VAL A 730 -1.43 26.88 41.34
N ILE A 731 -0.45 27.45 42.03
CA ILE A 731 0.55 26.73 42.80
C ILE A 731 -0.05 26.32 44.15
N LYS A 732 -0.31 25.02 44.29
CA LYS A 732 -0.95 24.42 45.45
C LYS A 732 0.05 23.63 46.29
N PRO A 733 0.17 23.95 47.59
CA PRO A 733 0.96 23.15 48.52
C PRO A 733 0.18 21.94 49.04
N THR A 734 0.90 20.85 49.28
CA THR A 734 0.42 19.62 49.90
C THR A 734 1.44 19.10 50.90
N SER A 735 0.98 18.39 51.93
CA SER A 735 1.82 17.78 52.95
C SER A 735 1.08 16.56 53.49
N ALA A 736 1.79 15.44 53.65
CA ALA A 736 1.23 14.19 54.16
C ALA A 736 1.15 14.19 55.69
N LEU A 737 2.05 14.91 56.35
CA LEU A 737 2.16 14.99 57.81
C LEU A 737 1.47 16.22 58.40
N GLY A 738 0.98 17.12 57.54
CA GLY A 738 0.50 18.44 57.92
C GLY A 738 1.69 19.39 58.17
N ALA A 739 1.59 20.60 57.65
CA ALA A 739 2.59 21.65 57.85
C ALA A 739 1.93 22.93 58.38
N LYS A 740 2.67 23.68 59.19
CA LYS A 740 2.27 24.99 59.74
C LYS A 740 3.48 25.92 59.74
N ASN A 741 3.25 27.22 59.55
CA ASN A 741 4.31 28.24 59.47
C ASN A 741 5.40 27.90 58.45
N ARG A 742 4.98 27.45 57.26
CA ARG A 742 5.87 27.02 56.18
C ARG A 742 5.42 27.65 54.89
N ILE A 743 5.97 28.82 54.58
CA ILE A 743 5.71 29.55 53.33
C ILE A 743 6.97 29.52 52.47
N THR A 744 6.80 29.18 51.20
CA THR A 744 7.82 29.31 50.17
C THR A 744 7.49 30.52 49.29
N THR A 745 8.46 31.42 49.15
CA THR A 745 8.34 32.60 48.28
C THR A 745 8.95 32.27 46.91
N TRP A 746 8.13 32.31 45.87
CA TRP A 746 8.60 32.14 44.51
C TRP A 746 9.20 33.45 43.99
N ASN A 747 10.18 33.36 43.09
CA ASN A 747 10.73 34.55 42.48
C ASN A 747 9.78 35.09 41.39
N GLU A 748 9.76 36.41 41.22
CA GLU A 748 8.96 37.12 40.19
C GLU A 748 9.38 36.82 38.74
N ASP A 749 10.57 36.25 38.51
CA ASP A 749 11.00 35.76 37.20
C ASP A 749 10.26 34.45 36.86
N VAL A 750 9.01 34.64 36.44
CA VAL A 750 8.06 33.61 36.00
C VAL A 750 7.67 33.88 34.55
N ALA A 751 7.74 32.84 33.72
CA ALA A 751 7.31 32.92 32.34
C ALA A 751 6.69 31.60 31.86
N LEU A 752 5.74 31.70 30.95
CA LEU A 752 5.30 30.58 30.14
C LEU A 752 6.21 30.48 28.91
N VAL A 753 6.97 29.38 28.83
CA VAL A 753 7.87 29.11 27.70
C VAL A 753 7.10 28.31 26.67
N VAL A 754 6.67 28.98 25.60
CA VAL A 754 5.92 28.38 24.50
C VAL A 754 6.82 28.22 23.29
N LYS A 755 6.92 26.98 22.78
CA LYS A 755 7.53 26.70 21.49
C LYS A 755 6.44 26.42 20.48
N TYR A 756 6.53 27.03 19.31
CA TYR A 756 5.52 26.89 18.27
C TYR A 756 6.17 26.83 16.88
N ILE A 757 5.37 26.43 15.89
CA ILE A 757 5.72 26.55 14.47
C ILE A 757 4.62 27.30 13.73
N GLU A 758 5.00 28.00 12.66
CA GLU A 758 4.03 28.55 11.72
C GLU A 758 3.50 27.45 10.82
N LYS A 759 2.23 27.09 11.02
CA LYS A 759 1.54 26.02 10.30
C LYS A 759 0.06 26.33 10.26
N ARG A 760 -0.51 26.36 9.05
CA ARG A 760 -1.95 26.54 8.85
C ARG A 760 -2.70 25.33 9.41
N ARG A 761 -3.74 25.60 10.21
CA ARG A 761 -4.56 24.56 10.87
C ARG A 761 -5.75 24.13 10.02
N THR A 762 -6.44 25.11 9.44
CA THR A 762 -7.66 24.85 8.68
C THR A 762 -7.35 24.64 7.20
N PRO A 763 -7.95 23.64 6.54
CA PRO A 763 -7.84 23.50 5.10
C PRO A 763 -8.40 24.74 4.38
N VAL A 764 -7.99 24.92 3.14
CA VAL A 764 -8.64 25.85 2.21
C VAL A 764 -10.10 25.46 2.00
N ALA A 765 -10.93 26.42 1.55
CA ALA A 765 -12.35 26.17 1.32
C ALA A 765 -12.57 25.02 0.32
N ALA A 766 -13.62 24.23 0.56
CA ALA A 766 -14.03 23.18 -0.37
C ALA A 766 -14.46 23.79 -1.71
N VAL A 767 -14.32 22.99 -2.76
CA VAL A 767 -14.74 23.38 -4.11
C VAL A 767 -16.26 23.41 -4.20
N GLU A 768 -16.80 24.34 -4.98
CA GLU A 768 -18.22 24.43 -5.29
C GLU A 768 -18.51 24.09 -6.76
N ASN A 769 -19.77 23.79 -7.06
CA ASN A 769 -20.30 23.61 -8.42
C ASN A 769 -19.53 22.60 -9.30
N VAL A 770 -19.11 21.47 -8.71
CA VAL A 770 -18.53 20.36 -9.47
C VAL A 770 -19.56 19.82 -10.47
N LYS A 771 -19.21 19.87 -11.75
CA LYS A 771 -20.08 19.48 -12.87
C LYS A 771 -19.41 18.44 -13.74
N ILE A 772 -20.26 17.67 -14.42
CA ILE A 772 -19.87 16.67 -15.41
C ILE A 772 -20.34 17.15 -16.78
N SER A 773 -19.50 17.01 -17.80
CA SER A 773 -19.91 17.04 -19.21
C SER A 773 -19.26 15.89 -20.00
N LYS A 774 -19.81 15.59 -21.18
CA LYS A 774 -19.22 14.63 -22.12
C LYS A 774 -18.58 15.39 -23.28
N GLU A 775 -17.27 15.25 -23.45
CA GLU A 775 -16.51 15.88 -24.54
C GLU A 775 -15.58 14.85 -25.19
N ASN A 776 -15.57 14.73 -26.51
CA ASN A 776 -14.64 13.85 -27.26
C ASN A 776 -14.59 12.38 -26.78
N ARG A 777 -15.74 11.80 -26.41
CA ARG A 777 -15.82 10.45 -25.79
C ARG A 777 -15.02 10.31 -24.49
N MET A 778 -14.91 11.40 -23.73
CA MET A 778 -14.35 11.44 -22.38
C MET A 778 -15.36 12.09 -21.42
N ILE A 779 -15.25 11.74 -20.14
CA ILE A 779 -15.99 12.42 -19.08
C ILE A 779 -15.10 13.58 -18.60
N LYS A 780 -15.61 14.81 -18.72
CA LYS A 780 -14.94 16.00 -18.22
C LYS A 780 -15.56 16.42 -16.89
N LEU A 781 -14.69 16.74 -15.95
CA LEU A 781 -15.03 17.33 -14.67
C LEU A 781 -14.54 18.77 -14.67
N TYR A 782 -15.35 19.69 -14.16
CA TYR A 782 -14.96 21.08 -13.97
C TYR A 782 -15.67 21.68 -12.76
N TRP A 783 -15.06 22.69 -12.17
CA TRP A 783 -15.50 23.27 -10.91
C TRP A 783 -15.07 24.73 -10.78
N ASP A 784 -15.61 25.41 -9.75
CA ASP A 784 -15.29 26.80 -9.50
C ASP A 784 -13.93 26.96 -8.83
N LYS A 785 -13.21 28.03 -9.17
CA LYS A 785 -11.91 28.34 -8.56
C LYS A 785 -12.11 28.77 -7.11
N VAL A 786 -11.33 28.18 -6.20
CA VAL A 786 -11.23 28.64 -4.81
C VAL A 786 -10.28 29.83 -4.76
N GLU A 787 -10.77 30.96 -4.24
CA GLU A 787 -9.95 32.17 -4.02
C GLU A 787 -9.39 32.14 -2.58
N ASP A 788 -8.21 31.54 -2.42
CA ASP A 788 -7.43 31.53 -1.17
C ASP A 788 -5.93 31.57 -1.54
N GLU A 789 -5.17 32.45 -0.92
CA GLU A 789 -3.73 32.61 -1.21
C GLU A 789 -2.92 31.35 -0.88
N ALA A 790 -3.39 30.51 0.04
CA ALA A 790 -2.74 29.26 0.41
C ALA A 790 -3.12 28.07 -0.49
N LEU A 791 -3.97 28.27 -1.52
CA LEU A 791 -4.36 27.20 -2.43
C LEU A 791 -3.16 26.71 -3.23
N SER A 792 -2.76 25.46 -3.01
CA SER A 792 -1.70 24.80 -3.77
C SER A 792 -2.25 24.06 -4.99
N GLY A 793 -3.49 23.57 -4.93
CA GLY A 793 -4.17 22.94 -6.06
C GLY A 793 -5.40 22.13 -5.68
N TYR A 794 -5.83 21.29 -6.60
CA TYR A 794 -6.95 20.38 -6.51
C TYR A 794 -6.51 18.94 -6.74
N TYR A 795 -7.19 18.01 -6.08
CA TYR A 795 -6.99 16.57 -6.20
C TYR A 795 -8.32 15.92 -6.54
N VAL A 796 -8.36 15.12 -7.60
CA VAL A 796 -9.59 14.48 -8.07
C VAL A 796 -9.46 12.98 -7.99
N VAL A 797 -10.45 12.34 -7.38
CA VAL A 797 -10.54 10.88 -7.26
C VAL A 797 -11.85 10.34 -7.77
N ARG A 798 -11.82 9.09 -8.22
CA ARG A 798 -12.98 8.32 -8.67
C ARG A 798 -13.14 7.05 -7.86
N ASN A 799 -14.34 6.77 -7.39
CA ASN A 799 -14.69 5.51 -6.73
C ASN A 799 -16.00 4.95 -7.33
N SER A 800 -16.02 3.65 -7.61
CA SER A 800 -17.17 2.97 -8.24
C SER A 800 -18.11 2.32 -7.23
N PHE A 801 -17.79 2.34 -5.93
CA PHE A 801 -18.52 1.60 -4.91
C PHE A 801 -19.25 2.52 -3.94
N HIS A 802 -18.64 3.64 -3.54
CA HIS A 802 -19.24 4.60 -2.62
C HIS A 802 -18.67 6.01 -2.86
N PRO A 803 -19.34 7.05 -2.32
CA PRO A 803 -18.79 8.40 -2.31
C PRO A 803 -17.41 8.44 -1.61
N PRO A 804 -16.36 8.99 -2.25
CA PRO A 804 -15.05 9.10 -1.62
C PRO A 804 -15.09 10.02 -0.41
N LYS A 805 -14.63 9.53 0.74
CA LYS A 805 -14.48 10.36 1.95
C LYS A 805 -13.07 10.93 2.12
N HIS A 806 -12.10 10.45 1.33
CA HIS A 806 -10.69 10.81 1.44
C HIS A 806 -10.00 10.83 0.08
N PHE A 807 -8.91 11.61 -0.08
CA PHE A 807 -8.20 11.73 -1.36
C PHE A 807 -7.51 10.44 -1.82
N MET A 808 -7.35 9.45 -0.94
CA MET A 808 -6.88 8.10 -1.31
C MET A 808 -8.01 7.10 -1.55
N ASP A 809 -9.24 7.47 -1.22
CA ASP A 809 -10.42 6.61 -1.27
C ASP A 809 -10.94 6.48 -2.70
N GLY A 810 -10.17 5.79 -3.54
CA GLY A 810 -10.47 5.56 -4.94
C GLY A 810 -9.24 5.64 -5.83
N VAL A 811 -9.46 5.89 -7.12
CA VAL A 811 -8.42 6.04 -8.14
C VAL A 811 -8.18 7.52 -8.38
N LYS A 812 -6.94 7.98 -8.19
CA LYS A 812 -6.51 9.35 -8.53
C LYS A 812 -6.68 9.58 -10.04
N LEU A 813 -7.35 10.66 -10.42
CA LEU A 813 -7.46 11.14 -11.79
C LEU A 813 -6.59 12.38 -12.03
N TYR A 814 -6.53 13.28 -11.07
CA TYR A 814 -5.86 14.58 -11.23
C TYR A 814 -5.21 15.06 -9.93
N GLY A 815 -4.16 15.86 -10.08
CA GLY A 815 -3.51 16.61 -9.01
C GLY A 815 -2.77 17.79 -9.62
N GLY A 816 -3.25 19.01 -9.43
CA GLY A 816 -2.70 20.22 -10.07
C GLY A 816 -3.56 21.46 -9.83
N LYS A 817 -3.30 22.56 -10.54
CA LYS A 817 -3.94 23.87 -10.30
C LYS A 817 -5.13 24.17 -11.21
N ASP A 818 -5.34 23.38 -12.24
CA ASP A 818 -6.46 23.57 -13.17
C ASP A 818 -7.79 23.30 -12.46
N THR A 819 -8.84 24.01 -12.90
CA THR A 819 -10.20 23.84 -12.38
C THR A 819 -11.04 22.85 -13.18
N TRP A 820 -10.36 21.97 -13.91
CA TRP A 820 -10.98 20.93 -14.72
C TRP A 820 -10.02 19.76 -14.93
N THR A 821 -10.58 18.60 -15.26
CA THR A 821 -9.81 17.43 -15.70
C THR A 821 -10.67 16.48 -16.53
N TYR A 822 -10.04 15.54 -17.22
CA TYR A 822 -10.72 14.46 -17.92
C TYR A 822 -10.49 13.13 -17.20
N ASP A 823 -11.55 12.33 -17.09
CA ASP A 823 -11.42 10.88 -16.92
C ASP A 823 -11.28 10.23 -18.31
N ASN A 824 -10.05 10.20 -18.81
CA ASN A 824 -9.70 9.71 -20.16
C ASN A 824 -10.02 8.23 -20.38
N PHE A 825 -10.30 7.50 -19.30
CA PHE A 825 -10.41 6.06 -19.29
C PHE A 825 -11.74 5.55 -18.72
N ALA A 826 -12.68 6.46 -18.46
CA ALA A 826 -13.96 6.12 -17.86
C ALA A 826 -14.82 5.21 -18.76
N ALA A 827 -15.41 4.16 -18.19
CA ALA A 827 -16.50 3.44 -18.83
C ALA A 827 -17.80 4.26 -18.78
N PHE A 828 -18.45 4.47 -19.92
CA PHE A 828 -19.65 5.30 -19.99
C PHE A 828 -20.92 4.65 -19.43
N ASP A 829 -20.88 3.34 -19.18
CA ASP A 829 -22.00 2.48 -18.82
C ASP A 829 -22.04 2.08 -17.34
N THR A 830 -21.16 2.68 -16.52
CA THR A 830 -20.97 2.28 -15.12
C THR A 830 -21.19 3.49 -14.22
N GLU A 831 -22.04 3.36 -13.21
CA GLU A 831 -22.22 4.38 -12.17
C GLU A 831 -20.93 4.55 -11.37
N LYS A 832 -20.65 5.78 -10.95
CA LYS A 832 -19.47 6.10 -10.15
C LYS A 832 -19.59 7.46 -9.48
N TYR A 833 -18.71 7.69 -8.52
CA TYR A 833 -18.57 8.94 -7.78
C TYR A 833 -17.24 9.60 -8.09
N TYR A 834 -17.27 10.90 -8.29
CA TYR A 834 -16.09 11.76 -8.37
C TYR A 834 -16.05 12.66 -7.15
N ALA A 835 -14.87 12.85 -6.58
CA ALA A 835 -14.66 13.79 -5.49
C ALA A 835 -13.50 14.73 -5.82
N VAL A 836 -13.72 16.02 -5.62
CA VAL A 836 -12.70 17.07 -5.78
C VAL A 836 -12.34 17.60 -4.39
N PHE A 837 -11.05 17.60 -4.09
CA PHE A 837 -10.47 18.17 -2.88
C PHE A 837 -9.59 19.34 -3.27
N SER A 838 -9.77 20.50 -2.65
CA SER A 838 -8.75 21.56 -2.64
C SER A 838 -7.72 21.27 -1.53
N TYR A 839 -6.46 21.66 -1.73
CA TYR A 839 -5.41 21.46 -0.73
C TYR A 839 -4.42 22.63 -0.69
N ASP A 840 -3.79 22.82 0.48
CA ASP A 840 -2.77 23.82 0.75
C ASP A 840 -1.34 23.23 0.80
N ASP A 841 -0.37 24.08 1.16
CA ASP A 841 1.04 23.70 1.18
C ASP A 841 1.47 22.85 2.39
N VAL A 842 0.59 22.69 3.39
CA VAL A 842 0.70 21.79 4.57
C VAL A 842 0.07 20.42 4.30
N PRO A 843 -0.32 20.15 3.05
CA PRO A 843 -1.40 19.25 2.60
C PRO A 843 -2.67 19.10 3.44
N ASN A 844 -3.25 20.19 3.95
CA ASN A 844 -4.61 20.14 4.48
C ASN A 844 -5.61 20.03 3.32
N PHE A 845 -6.22 18.86 3.16
CA PHE A 845 -7.30 18.65 2.19
C PHE A 845 -8.62 19.14 2.76
N SER A 846 -9.41 19.83 1.93
CA SER A 846 -10.78 20.23 2.27
C SER A 846 -11.73 19.03 2.35
N LYS A 847 -12.99 19.29 2.76
CA LYS A 847 -14.05 18.29 2.59
C LYS A 847 -14.29 18.02 1.10
N PRO A 848 -14.59 16.78 0.69
CA PRO A 848 -14.80 16.46 -0.71
C PRO A 848 -16.05 17.16 -1.26
N ALA A 849 -15.92 17.76 -2.44
CA ALA A 849 -17.05 18.12 -3.27
C ALA A 849 -17.36 16.94 -4.20
N ILE A 850 -18.51 16.31 -4.02
CA ILE A 850 -18.85 15.03 -4.65
C ILE A 850 -19.89 15.23 -5.75
N VAL A 851 -19.68 14.58 -6.89
CA VAL A 851 -20.68 14.44 -7.95
C VAL A 851 -20.81 12.97 -8.34
N ARG A 852 -22.06 12.53 -8.54
CA ARG A 852 -22.39 11.19 -9.02
C ARG A 852 -22.52 11.22 -10.54
N TYR A 853 -21.89 10.27 -11.21
CA TYR A 853 -22.13 9.98 -12.62
C TYR A 853 -23.07 8.79 -12.71
N ASP A 854 -24.27 9.03 -13.22
CA ASP A 854 -25.29 8.05 -13.54
C ASP A 854 -25.34 7.88 -15.07
N PRO A 855 -24.99 6.70 -15.62
CA PRO A 855 -24.97 6.49 -17.07
C PRO A 855 -26.31 6.76 -17.77
N LEU A 856 -27.43 6.84 -17.04
CA LEU A 856 -28.77 7.11 -17.55
C LEU A 856 -29.11 8.60 -17.66
N GLU A 857 -28.32 9.48 -17.04
CA GLU A 857 -28.52 10.93 -17.08
C GLU A 857 -27.92 11.58 -18.34
N LYS A 858 -28.43 12.78 -18.70
CA LYS A 858 -27.88 13.61 -19.79
C LYS A 858 -26.82 14.55 -19.22
N TYR A 859 -25.61 14.48 -19.79
CA TYR A 859 -24.43 15.28 -19.41
C TYR A 859 -23.86 16.03 -20.61
#